data_AF-A0A395JZB4-F1
#
_entry.id   AF-A0A395JZB4-F1
#
_cell.length_a   1.000
_cell.length_b   1.000
_cell.length_c   1.000
_cell.angle_alpha   90.00
_cell.angle_beta   90.00
_cell.angle_gamma   90.00
#
_symmetry.space_group_name_H-M   'P 1'
#
loop_
_entity.id
_entity.type
_entity.pdbx_description
1 polymer ?
#
loop_
_entity_poly.entity_id
_entity_poly.type
_entity_poly.pdbx_seq_one_letter_code
_entity_poly.pdbx_strand_id
1 'polypeptide(L)'
;MVWKKLEKASNTQEAAVLMKTEKLPKKYDLFSLNTKELIIVDNTQIELPNANGGFSKFIIKESTNLSSKLAEKFPMIKSYTAYGLDDPTAVAKISLGTDGLHAVIFSATRNTFYIDPYTKDKSTFIAYKRADLDASQDEFTCQVEEFGKNSALEQGFLKTVNDGNLRTYRMAIVCSGEYAQFHLSNQNIPESATIQVKKAAVLSAMNTTLARVNGIFEKDLSVKMELVDNNDEIIFLDADNDGITDGNPNTMINEVQTICDNRIGNANYDIGHIFSIGGDGLASLGVVCETGSKARGVTGRNEPIGDPYDIDFVVHEIGHQFGATHTQNSSCQRSNISAVEPGSGSTIMGYAGICSPNVQGSSDDYFHAVSIAQMQNVITSTATCAILTETNNSAPTADAGAAYSIPKSTPFVLRGTATDADGISSLTYNWEQTDNEAATMPPLTTNTVGPMFRSLPSKTSPNRFMPDLATVVAGNLGTTWEVLPSVARELSFSFLVRDNNSSGGATARDNVVITVADAEAFTVTAPSGVVSWNAGSSQTISWNVGVTNTAPINCKNVNIKLSIDGGLTFPIILKENTPNDGAEEILIPNNPTEQARIIVEAADNIFYNINTSNFIINSTEPTFLVETNTMSQTVCNSGNQIANYELSVDFINGFSEEVTFSTTGQPTNAVATFSPTSITNDGNVIMQISNLDTATAQNYTITVTGHSNTVSQKIVLELNVQSNTIQNSILNTPANNATEVALTPILTWSADSNASSYEVQIANDVNFVDIVSNTTVATSSFSANRLLGDTSYFWRVKPKNLCGEGSFSEIFTFTTLTPSYCMSTFTDEQGGTEHITNVTFNTINNNSGNDTVDGYQDFTSFSTSLERGGTYEVSVTLDTGGFQDKCMVFIDWNQDFEFDKTTEKYDLGVEFENVGTRIFRITVPNDAPYGTTRMRVVIEYEDPDDGAGDGACDEDHQTEWGETEDYNISIVDVASIDDSTFDGFNLYPNPINGEFNLNFVTSDQSKVSLQLYDVRGRLIEEKEYLNIGSFFSKKILFQKTTTGLYLLKITNGDEQTTRKIIFE
;
A
#
# COMPACT_ATOMS: atom_id res chain seq x y z
N MET A 1 41.41 -9.88 0.86
CA MET A 1 39.96 -10.22 0.83
C MET A 1 39.67 -10.94 2.12
N VAL A 2 38.76 -10.39 2.91
CA VAL A 2 38.44 -10.89 4.27
C VAL A 2 37.79 -12.28 4.21
N TRP A 3 37.02 -12.53 3.15
CA TRP A 3 36.40 -13.83 2.85
C TRP A 3 37.10 -14.53 1.68
N LYS A 4 37.18 -15.87 1.76
CA LYS A 4 37.63 -16.72 0.67
C LYS A 4 36.77 -17.97 0.54
N LYS A 5 36.18 -18.19 -0.64
CA LYS A 5 35.41 -19.39 -0.97
C LYS A 5 36.32 -20.63 -0.99
N LEU A 6 35.86 -21.72 -0.41
CA LEU A 6 36.57 -22.99 -0.33
C LEU A 6 36.00 -23.98 -1.36
N GLU A 7 36.85 -24.78 -1.98
CA GLU A 7 36.40 -25.86 -2.87
C GLU A 7 35.89 -27.05 -2.05
N LYS A 8 34.71 -27.58 -2.41
CA LYS A 8 34.10 -28.76 -1.74
C LYS A 8 34.96 -30.04 -1.79
N ALA A 9 35.98 -30.09 -2.66
CA ALA A 9 36.70 -31.31 -3.03
C ALA A 9 38.03 -31.55 -2.29
N SER A 10 38.44 -30.74 -1.31
CA SER A 10 39.66 -31.05 -0.54
C SER A 10 39.34 -31.88 0.70
N ASN A 11 39.82 -33.12 0.72
CA ASN A 11 39.86 -34.11 1.82
C ASN A 11 40.58 -33.64 3.12
N THR A 12 40.47 -32.36 3.49
CA THR A 12 41.08 -31.77 4.70
C THR A 12 40.07 -31.47 5.82
N GLN A 13 38.76 -31.67 5.60
CA GLN A 13 37.75 -31.45 6.64
C GLN A 13 37.49 -32.66 7.55
N GLU A 14 38.06 -33.84 7.27
CA GLU A 14 37.87 -35.04 8.10
C GLU A 14 38.49 -34.95 9.52
N ALA A 15 39.25 -33.89 9.83
CA ALA A 15 39.87 -33.67 11.14
C ALA A 15 39.26 -32.51 11.96
N ALA A 16 38.30 -31.74 11.42
CA ALA A 16 37.69 -30.62 12.14
C ALA A 16 36.40 -31.06 12.84
N VAL A 17 36.26 -30.75 14.14
CA VAL A 17 35.00 -30.95 14.85
C VAL A 17 33.99 -29.92 14.34
N LEU A 18 32.89 -30.40 13.76
CA LEU A 18 31.82 -29.57 13.21
C LEU A 18 30.94 -28.98 14.32
N MET A 19 30.40 -27.78 14.09
CA MET A 19 29.29 -27.26 14.89
C MET A 19 28.10 -28.21 14.73
N LYS A 20 27.33 -28.42 15.82
CA LYS A 20 26.08 -29.16 15.71
C LYS A 20 25.12 -28.31 14.88
N THR A 21 24.45 -28.92 13.90
CA THR A 21 23.41 -28.32 13.06
C THR A 21 22.27 -29.32 12.94
N GLU A 22 21.02 -28.87 13.05
CA GLU A 22 19.82 -29.72 13.01
C GLU A 22 19.81 -30.64 11.79
N LYS A 23 19.98 -30.06 10.58
CA LYS A 23 20.30 -30.75 9.33
C LYS A 23 21.14 -29.85 8.43
N LEU A 24 22.03 -30.43 7.64
CA LEU A 24 22.76 -29.65 6.64
C LEU A 24 21.81 -29.22 5.51
N PRO A 25 21.92 -27.98 5.01
CA PRO A 25 21.16 -27.53 3.85
C PRO A 25 21.42 -28.43 2.63
N LYS A 26 20.40 -28.62 1.78
CA LYS A 26 20.49 -29.37 0.51
C LYS A 26 21.58 -28.80 -0.40
N LYS A 27 21.74 -27.48 -0.38
CA LYS A 27 22.80 -26.74 -1.08
C LYS A 27 23.39 -25.68 -0.17
N TYR A 28 24.72 -25.64 -0.13
CA TYR A 28 25.50 -24.64 0.59
C TYR A 28 26.87 -24.47 -0.05
N ASP A 29 27.52 -23.35 0.25
CA ASP A 29 28.90 -23.06 -0.05
C ASP A 29 29.71 -22.91 1.25
N LEU A 30 31.02 -23.16 1.19
CA LEU A 30 31.92 -23.02 2.32
C LEU A 30 32.89 -21.86 2.12
N PHE A 31 33.13 -21.11 3.18
CA PHE A 31 34.02 -19.94 3.16
C PHE A 31 34.97 -19.97 4.37
N SER A 32 36.15 -19.41 4.20
CA SER A 32 37.06 -19.06 5.30
C SER A 32 37.02 -17.55 5.54
N LEU A 33 37.09 -17.15 6.80
CA LEU A 33 37.12 -15.76 7.25
C LEU A 33 38.46 -15.44 7.90
N ASN A 34 39.17 -14.44 7.40
CA ASN A 34 40.35 -13.90 8.07
C ASN A 34 39.93 -12.89 9.15
N THR A 35 39.65 -13.37 10.35
CA THR A 35 39.20 -12.55 11.48
C THR A 35 40.19 -11.46 11.90
N LYS A 36 41.48 -11.57 11.55
CA LYS A 36 42.49 -10.53 11.81
C LYS A 36 42.39 -9.33 10.87
N GLU A 37 41.82 -9.53 9.69
CA GLU A 37 41.57 -8.47 8.70
C GLU A 37 40.14 -7.93 8.77
N LEU A 38 39.26 -8.56 9.55
CA LEU A 38 37.91 -8.07 9.81
C LEU A 38 37.96 -6.92 10.81
N ILE A 39 38.18 -5.70 10.31
CA ILE A 39 38.07 -4.47 11.08
C ILE A 39 36.69 -3.89 10.79
N ILE A 40 35.77 -4.04 11.74
CA ILE A 40 34.44 -3.41 11.65
C ILE A 40 34.53 -2.06 12.35
N VAL A 41 34.45 -1.00 11.53
CA VAL A 41 34.32 0.38 11.99
C VAL A 41 32.98 0.89 11.47
N ASP A 42 32.25 1.65 12.29
CA ASP A 42 30.97 2.22 11.87
C ASP A 42 31.08 3.02 10.57
N ASN A 43 30.07 2.85 9.73
CA ASN A 43 29.93 3.47 8.41
C ASN A 43 31.07 3.12 7.43
N THR A 44 31.68 1.94 7.57
CA THR A 44 32.65 1.42 6.60
C THR A 44 32.05 0.38 5.66
N GLN A 45 32.66 0.23 4.48
CA GLN A 45 32.24 -0.76 3.51
C GLN A 45 32.79 -2.14 3.88
N ILE A 46 31.92 -3.15 3.87
CA ILE A 46 32.27 -4.57 4.02
C ILE A 46 31.76 -5.38 2.81
N GLU A 47 32.30 -6.58 2.65
CA GLU A 47 31.83 -7.57 1.67
C GLU A 47 31.34 -8.82 2.40
N LEU A 48 30.15 -9.29 2.05
CA LEU A 48 29.57 -10.53 2.55
C LEU A 48 29.32 -11.52 1.40
N PRO A 49 29.51 -12.83 1.60
CA PRO A 49 29.04 -13.85 0.68
C PRO A 49 27.57 -13.66 0.30
N ASN A 50 27.21 -13.98 -0.95
CA ASN A 50 25.85 -13.83 -1.43
C ASN A 50 25.28 -15.11 -2.07
N ALA A 51 23.97 -15.09 -2.29
CA ALA A 51 23.16 -16.20 -2.80
C ALA A 51 23.56 -16.73 -4.20
N ASN A 52 24.40 -15.99 -4.94
CA ASN A 52 24.93 -16.37 -6.25
C ASN A 52 26.34 -16.97 -6.18
N GLY A 53 26.87 -17.17 -4.98
CA GLY A 53 28.20 -17.73 -4.74
C GLY A 53 29.35 -16.74 -4.90
N GLY A 54 29.04 -15.43 -5.01
CA GLY A 54 29.98 -14.31 -5.04
C GLY A 54 29.89 -13.46 -3.76
N PHE A 55 30.19 -12.16 -3.88
CA PHE A 55 30.14 -11.20 -2.77
C PHE A 55 29.23 -10.01 -3.10
N SER A 56 28.55 -9.48 -2.08
CA SER A 56 27.80 -8.21 -2.12
C SER A 56 28.43 -7.21 -1.17
N LYS A 57 28.39 -5.93 -1.52
CA LYS A 57 28.93 -4.83 -0.72
C LYS A 57 27.86 -4.22 0.17
N PHE A 58 28.27 -3.89 1.41
CA PHE A 58 27.40 -3.26 2.40
C PHE A 58 28.12 -2.12 3.12
N ILE A 59 27.38 -1.13 3.61
CA ILE A 59 27.84 -0.20 4.66
C ILE A 59 27.36 -0.75 6.01
N ILE A 60 28.26 -0.92 6.97
CA ILE A 60 27.95 -1.50 8.29
C ILE A 60 27.84 -0.43 9.39
N LYS A 61 26.93 -0.63 10.33
CA LYS A 61 26.74 0.19 11.54
C LYS A 61 26.46 -0.71 12.74
N GLU A 62 27.09 -0.43 13.89
CA GLU A 62 26.80 -1.12 15.15
C GLU A 62 25.34 -0.88 15.57
N SER A 63 24.65 -1.97 15.83
CA SER A 63 23.28 -1.99 16.35
C SER A 63 23.21 -3.06 17.42
N THR A 64 23.75 -2.74 18.60
CA THR A 64 23.79 -3.66 19.75
C THR A 64 22.39 -4.14 20.13
N ASN A 65 22.26 -5.42 20.47
CA ASN A 65 21.04 -5.94 21.11
C ASN A 65 21.22 -6.06 22.64
N LEU A 66 22.36 -5.62 23.17
CA LEU A 66 22.63 -5.58 24.61
C LEU A 66 22.54 -4.13 25.06
N SER A 67 21.87 -3.92 26.20
CA SER A 67 21.93 -2.67 26.94
C SER A 67 23.38 -2.27 27.23
N SER A 68 23.59 -0.96 27.42
CA SER A 68 24.94 -0.40 27.61
C SER A 68 25.70 -1.09 28.75
N LYS A 69 25.05 -1.38 29.89
CA LYS A 69 25.72 -2.04 31.03
C LYS A 69 26.02 -3.50 30.76
N LEU A 70 25.14 -4.22 30.06
CA LEU A 70 25.39 -5.62 29.73
C LEU A 70 26.52 -5.74 28.69
N ALA A 71 26.54 -4.84 27.70
CA ALA A 71 27.61 -4.74 26.71
C ALA A 71 28.97 -4.40 27.35
N GLU A 72 29.01 -3.55 28.38
CA GLU A 72 30.24 -3.29 29.16
C GLU A 72 30.76 -4.54 29.89
N LYS A 73 29.87 -5.41 30.40
CA LYS A 73 30.26 -6.68 31.03
C LYS A 73 30.76 -7.71 30.01
N PHE A 74 30.21 -7.70 28.80
CA PHE A 74 30.50 -8.67 27.74
C PHE A 74 30.90 -7.97 26.42
N PRO A 75 32.02 -7.22 26.38
CA PRO A 75 32.39 -6.36 25.25
C PRO A 75 32.75 -7.14 23.97
N MET A 76 32.91 -8.46 24.08
CA MET A 76 33.17 -9.35 22.95
C MET A 76 31.90 -9.71 22.15
N ILE A 77 30.70 -9.42 22.70
CA ILE A 77 29.41 -9.67 22.05
C ILE A 77 28.96 -8.38 21.38
N LYS A 78 28.75 -8.43 20.07
CA LYS A 78 28.43 -7.29 19.22
C LYS A 78 27.37 -7.67 18.20
N SER A 79 26.56 -6.69 17.82
CA SER A 79 25.57 -6.82 16.76
C SER A 79 25.66 -5.64 15.81
N TYR A 80 25.45 -5.90 14.53
CA TYR A 80 25.56 -4.90 13.48
C TYR A 80 24.40 -5.02 12.49
N THR A 81 24.03 -3.88 11.92
CA THR A 81 23.17 -3.82 10.74
C THR A 81 24.02 -3.33 9.56
N ALA A 82 23.87 -3.97 8.41
CA ALA A 82 24.60 -3.64 7.19
C ALA A 82 23.64 -3.42 6.03
N TYR A 83 23.87 -2.37 5.25
CA TYR A 83 22.96 -1.91 4.19
C TYR A 83 23.58 -2.09 2.82
N GLY A 84 22.84 -2.69 1.88
CA GLY A 84 23.34 -3.07 0.57
C GLY A 84 23.68 -1.86 -0.30
N LEU A 85 24.88 -1.86 -0.87
CA LEU A 85 25.30 -0.87 -1.88
C LEU A 85 24.97 -1.32 -3.30
N ASP A 86 24.99 -2.64 -3.53
CA ASP A 86 24.68 -3.24 -4.84
C ASP A 86 23.18 -3.55 -5.00
N ASP A 87 22.43 -3.59 -3.90
CA ASP A 87 20.99 -3.83 -3.82
C ASP A 87 20.41 -2.95 -2.70
N PRO A 88 19.69 -1.85 -3.03
CA PRO A 88 19.12 -0.94 -2.03
C PRO A 88 18.09 -1.59 -1.09
N THR A 89 17.52 -2.73 -1.47
CA THR A 89 16.57 -3.48 -0.63
C THR A 89 17.27 -4.44 0.34
N ALA A 90 18.59 -4.60 0.23
CA ALA A 90 19.30 -5.60 1.00
C ALA A 90 19.73 -5.08 2.38
N VAL A 91 19.33 -5.80 3.42
CA VAL A 91 19.72 -5.53 4.82
C VAL A 91 20.30 -6.80 5.43
N ALA A 92 21.47 -6.68 6.04
CA ALA A 92 22.13 -7.75 6.75
C ALA A 92 22.11 -7.50 8.27
N LYS A 93 21.68 -8.49 9.05
CA LYS A 93 21.82 -8.50 10.52
C LYS A 93 22.96 -9.44 10.88
N ILE A 94 23.95 -8.93 11.61
CA ILE A 94 25.20 -9.64 11.91
C ILE A 94 25.36 -9.72 13.43
N SER A 95 25.56 -10.92 13.96
CA SER A 95 25.96 -11.17 15.35
C SER A 95 27.43 -11.60 15.36
N LEU A 96 28.20 -11.06 16.30
CA LEU A 96 29.58 -11.43 16.56
C LEU A 96 29.75 -11.71 18.04
N GLY A 97 30.13 -12.93 18.39
CA GLY A 97 30.28 -13.34 19.78
C GLY A 97 31.28 -14.46 19.97
N THR A 98 31.16 -15.17 21.09
CA THR A 98 31.98 -16.36 21.34
C THR A 98 31.49 -17.58 20.57
N ASP A 99 30.32 -17.55 19.94
CA ASP A 99 29.80 -18.57 19.02
C ASP A 99 30.35 -18.39 17.60
N GLY A 100 30.71 -17.17 17.21
CA GLY A 100 31.36 -16.85 15.94
C GLY A 100 30.75 -15.63 15.29
N LEU A 101 30.89 -15.53 13.96
CA LEU A 101 30.14 -14.56 13.16
C LEU A 101 28.92 -15.26 12.57
N HIS A 102 27.74 -14.69 12.80
CA HIS A 102 26.49 -15.12 12.22
C HIS A 102 25.90 -13.96 11.43
N ALA A 103 25.36 -14.22 10.24
CA ALA A 103 24.66 -13.19 9.47
C ALA A 103 23.43 -13.74 8.77
N VAL A 104 22.36 -12.95 8.76
CA VAL A 104 21.21 -13.13 7.86
C VAL A 104 21.14 -11.92 6.94
N ILE A 105 20.89 -12.17 5.65
CA ILE A 105 20.78 -11.15 4.62
C ILE A 105 19.39 -11.25 3.98
N PHE A 106 18.59 -10.21 4.18
CA PHE A 106 17.30 -10.01 3.52
C PHE A 106 17.49 -9.24 2.22
N SER A 107 16.64 -9.48 1.22
CA SER A 107 16.65 -8.77 -0.07
C SER A 107 15.30 -8.97 -0.77
N ALA A 108 14.84 -7.96 -1.50
CA ALA A 108 13.66 -8.08 -2.35
C ALA A 108 13.93 -8.83 -3.67
N THR A 109 15.20 -8.89 -4.07
CA THR A 109 15.61 -9.43 -5.37
C THR A 109 16.23 -10.82 -5.27
N ARG A 110 16.49 -11.30 -4.04
CA ARG A 110 17.21 -12.55 -3.77
C ARG A 110 16.62 -13.24 -2.54
N ASN A 111 16.66 -14.57 -2.54
CA ASN A 111 16.28 -15.36 -1.38
C ASN A 111 17.11 -15.00 -0.15
N THR A 112 16.49 -15.03 1.02
CA THR A 112 17.15 -14.87 2.32
C THR A 112 18.32 -15.82 2.45
N PHE A 113 19.45 -15.25 2.87
CA PHE A 113 20.75 -15.91 2.82
C PHE A 113 21.42 -15.86 4.18
N TYR A 114 21.90 -17.01 4.63
CA TYR A 114 22.50 -17.21 5.95
C TYR A 114 23.99 -17.47 5.83
N ILE A 115 24.74 -16.99 6.81
CA ILE A 115 26.15 -17.27 7.00
C ILE A 115 26.33 -17.65 8.47
N ASP A 116 26.77 -18.88 8.72
CA ASP A 116 26.98 -19.41 10.06
C ASP A 116 28.34 -20.12 10.19
N PRO A 117 28.94 -20.21 11.39
CA PRO A 117 30.13 -21.01 11.62
C PRO A 117 29.86 -22.50 11.33
N TYR A 118 30.72 -23.12 10.54
CA TYR A 118 30.64 -24.54 10.18
C TYR A 118 31.48 -25.43 11.10
N THR A 119 32.65 -24.94 11.51
CA THR A 119 33.60 -25.65 12.36
C THR A 119 33.65 -25.03 13.75
N LYS A 120 33.87 -25.83 14.80
CA LYS A 120 33.90 -25.35 16.19
C LYS A 120 35.07 -24.41 16.49
N ASP A 121 36.13 -24.43 15.67
CA ASP A 121 37.24 -23.47 15.73
C ASP A 121 36.91 -22.11 15.07
N LYS A 122 35.72 -21.99 14.46
CA LYS A 122 35.18 -20.79 13.79
C LYS A 122 36.05 -20.29 12.62
N SER A 123 36.85 -21.20 12.04
CA SER A 123 37.71 -20.87 10.89
C SER A 123 36.98 -21.02 9.55
N THR A 124 35.95 -21.87 9.51
CA THR A 124 35.14 -22.16 8.32
C THR A 124 33.69 -21.81 8.58
N PHE A 125 33.03 -21.23 7.57
CA PHE A 125 31.65 -20.78 7.59
C PHE A 125 30.86 -21.48 6.48
N ILE A 126 29.63 -21.82 6.77
CA ILE A 126 28.64 -22.34 5.83
C ILE A 126 27.74 -21.18 5.40
N ALA A 127 27.46 -21.10 4.11
CA ALA A 127 26.54 -20.10 3.57
C ALA A 127 25.50 -20.75 2.65
N TYR A 128 24.23 -20.45 2.88
CA TYR A 128 23.11 -21.17 2.27
C TYR A 128 21.84 -20.30 2.19
N LYS A 129 20.90 -20.69 1.32
CA LYS A 129 19.60 -20.03 1.17
C LYS A 129 18.59 -20.68 2.11
N ARG A 130 17.61 -19.92 2.61
CA ARG A 130 16.47 -20.48 3.37
C ARG A 130 15.79 -21.64 2.62
N ALA A 131 15.53 -21.44 1.33
CA ALA A 131 14.87 -22.43 0.47
C ALA A 131 15.63 -23.76 0.31
N ASP A 132 16.92 -23.81 0.68
CA ASP A 132 17.72 -25.04 0.65
C ASP A 132 17.67 -25.81 1.98
N LEU A 133 16.97 -25.31 3.01
CA LEU A 133 16.73 -26.02 4.26
C LEU A 133 15.72 -27.17 4.06
N ASP A 134 15.88 -28.23 4.86
CA ASP A 134 14.89 -29.30 4.94
C ASP A 134 13.69 -28.86 5.77
N ALA A 135 12.50 -29.39 5.45
CA ALA A 135 11.32 -29.21 6.27
C ALA A 135 11.56 -29.77 7.68
N SER A 136 11.19 -28.99 8.70
CA SER A 136 11.09 -29.47 10.07
C SER A 136 10.01 -30.56 10.11
N GLN A 137 10.38 -31.79 10.51
CA GLN A 137 9.43 -32.92 10.62
C GLN A 137 9.13 -33.26 12.08
N ASP A 138 9.59 -32.45 13.02
CA ASP A 138 9.38 -32.67 14.43
C ASP A 138 7.96 -32.21 14.81
N GLU A 139 7.25 -33.04 15.58
CA GLU A 139 5.93 -32.74 16.15
C GLU A 139 6.08 -31.57 17.14
N PHE A 140 5.98 -30.34 16.65
CA PHE A 140 5.95 -29.12 17.46
C PHE A 140 4.54 -28.56 17.48
N THR A 141 4.03 -28.24 18.67
CA THR A 141 2.69 -27.71 18.86
C THR A 141 2.73 -26.33 19.51
N CYS A 142 2.60 -25.26 18.74
CA CYS A 142 2.42 -23.91 19.32
C CYS A 142 1.09 -23.84 20.06
N GLN A 143 1.04 -23.17 21.22
CA GLN A 143 -0.17 -22.92 22.01
C GLN A 143 -0.29 -21.41 22.29
N VAL A 144 -1.51 -20.92 22.52
CA VAL A 144 -1.76 -19.52 22.87
C VAL A 144 -2.73 -19.47 24.04
N GLU A 145 -2.42 -18.66 25.05
CA GLU A 145 -3.34 -18.35 26.15
C GLU A 145 -3.93 -16.94 25.98
N GLU A 146 -5.26 -16.87 25.85
CA GLU A 146 -5.98 -15.59 25.89
C GLU A 146 -6.02 -15.06 27.33
N PHE A 147 -5.40 -13.90 27.57
CA PHE A 147 -5.42 -13.23 28.86
C PHE A 147 -6.16 -11.88 28.75
N GLY A 148 -7.41 -11.86 29.20
CA GLY A 148 -8.16 -10.69 29.69
C GLY A 148 -8.04 -9.34 28.94
N LYS A 149 -8.70 -9.20 27.78
CA LYS A 149 -9.59 -8.09 27.34
C LYS A 149 -9.90 -8.28 25.84
N ASN A 150 -10.99 -9.00 25.54
CA ASN A 150 -11.45 -9.31 24.18
C ASN A 150 -12.19 -8.15 23.48
N SER A 151 -12.11 -6.91 23.96
CA SER A 151 -12.98 -5.83 23.48
C SER A 151 -12.37 -4.88 22.43
N ALA A 152 -11.10 -5.05 22.03
CA ALA A 152 -10.42 -4.08 21.15
C ALA A 152 -10.02 -4.59 19.75
N LEU A 153 -10.26 -5.86 19.41
CA LEU A 153 -9.84 -6.45 18.13
C LEU A 153 -10.92 -6.43 17.03
N GLU A 154 -12.12 -5.92 17.30
CA GLU A 154 -13.23 -5.83 16.34
C GLU A 154 -13.32 -4.48 15.60
N GLN A 155 -12.55 -3.46 15.99
CA GLN A 155 -12.56 -2.17 15.29
C GLN A 155 -11.64 -2.18 14.07
N GLY A 156 -12.16 -1.70 12.93
CA GLY A 156 -11.56 -1.76 11.60
C GLY A 156 -10.04 -1.52 11.57
N PHE A 157 -9.34 -2.49 10.97
CA PHE A 157 -7.89 -2.54 10.82
C PHE A 157 -7.34 -1.44 9.88
N LEU A 158 -7.40 -0.17 10.31
CA LEU A 158 -6.96 0.99 9.53
C LEU A 158 -5.70 1.68 10.08
N LYS A 159 -5.26 1.37 11.30
CA LYS A 159 -4.15 2.12 11.93
C LYS A 159 -2.80 1.45 11.68
N THR A 160 -2.13 1.88 10.61
CA THR A 160 -0.71 1.58 10.41
C THR A 160 0.14 2.56 11.22
N VAL A 161 1.13 2.06 11.97
CA VAL A 161 2.06 2.91 12.71
C VAL A 161 3.03 3.55 11.72
N ASN A 162 2.88 4.85 11.50
CA ASN A 162 3.61 5.62 10.50
C ASN A 162 4.23 6.91 11.07
N ASP A 163 4.61 6.87 12.36
CA ASP A 163 5.10 8.04 13.11
C ASP A 163 6.61 8.29 13.00
N GLY A 164 7.31 7.56 12.12
CA GLY A 164 8.75 7.73 11.89
C GLY A 164 9.61 7.38 13.11
N ASN A 165 9.13 6.50 14.01
CA ASN A 165 9.84 6.12 15.23
C ASN A 165 10.21 4.63 15.28
N LEU A 166 11.47 4.35 15.60
CA LEU A 166 11.95 3.04 16.02
C LEU A 166 11.65 2.86 17.51
N ARG A 167 10.91 1.80 17.84
CA ARG A 167 10.50 1.44 19.21
C ARG A 167 11.46 0.41 19.77
N THR A 168 12.22 0.78 20.80
CA THR A 168 13.11 -0.15 21.50
C THR A 168 12.47 -0.63 22.80
N TYR A 169 12.21 -1.93 22.90
CA TYR A 169 11.69 -2.60 24.10
C TYR A 169 12.82 -3.31 24.84
N ARG A 170 12.84 -3.18 26.16
CA ARG A 170 13.78 -3.89 27.03
C ARG A 170 13.30 -5.33 27.22
N MET A 171 14.08 -6.29 26.74
CA MET A 171 13.76 -7.70 26.78
C MET A 171 14.54 -8.42 27.89
N ALA A 172 13.84 -9.20 28.71
CA ALA A 172 14.42 -10.12 29.68
C ALA A 172 14.27 -11.56 29.18
N ILE A 173 15.35 -12.16 28.70
CA ILE A 173 15.32 -13.56 28.25
C ILE A 173 15.89 -14.46 29.33
N VAL A 174 15.02 -15.30 29.90
CA VAL A 174 15.38 -16.38 30.80
C VAL A 174 16.00 -17.52 29.99
N CYS A 175 17.11 -18.08 30.48
CA CYS A 175 17.74 -19.24 29.86
C CYS A 175 17.70 -20.41 30.84
N SER A 176 17.04 -21.51 30.45
CA SER A 176 17.05 -22.74 31.25
C SER A 176 18.46 -23.33 31.34
N GLY A 177 18.70 -24.14 32.38
CA GLY A 177 19.97 -24.83 32.56
C GLY A 177 20.29 -25.75 31.38
N GLU A 178 19.28 -26.39 30.79
CA GLU A 178 19.41 -27.28 29.65
C GLU A 178 19.81 -26.53 28.37
N TYR A 179 19.18 -25.38 28.09
CA TYR A 179 19.57 -24.51 26.97
C TYR A 179 21.03 -24.07 27.13
N ALA A 180 21.42 -23.66 28.33
CA ALA A 180 22.81 -23.31 28.61
C ALA A 180 23.76 -24.48 28.33
N GLN A 181 23.46 -25.69 28.82
CA GLN A 181 24.29 -26.87 28.60
C GLN A 181 24.43 -27.22 27.11
N PHE A 182 23.35 -27.08 26.33
CA PHE A 182 23.39 -27.29 24.88
C PHE A 182 24.42 -26.35 24.22
N HIS A 183 24.33 -25.04 24.47
CA HIS A 183 25.22 -24.07 23.82
C HIS A 183 26.66 -24.15 24.32
N LEU A 184 26.89 -24.48 25.59
CA LEU A 184 28.23 -24.74 26.12
C LEU A 184 28.89 -25.92 25.41
N SER A 185 28.16 -27.01 25.20
CA SER A 185 28.63 -28.18 24.45
C SER A 185 28.88 -27.86 22.98
N ASN A 186 27.96 -27.11 22.35
CA ASN A 186 28.07 -26.75 20.93
C ASN A 186 29.33 -25.89 20.68
N GLN A 187 29.60 -24.93 21.56
CA GLN A 187 30.76 -24.03 21.48
C GLN A 187 32.07 -24.62 22.05
N ASN A 188 32.09 -25.90 22.45
CA ASN A 188 33.26 -26.56 23.09
C ASN A 188 33.76 -25.83 24.36
N ILE A 189 32.87 -25.28 25.17
CA ILE A 189 33.24 -24.66 26.44
C ILE A 189 33.47 -25.76 27.49
N PRO A 190 34.67 -25.86 28.09
CA PRO A 190 34.94 -26.91 29.07
C PRO A 190 34.17 -26.69 30.37
N GLU A 191 33.81 -27.77 31.06
CA GLU A 191 33.13 -27.70 32.37
C GLU A 191 33.93 -26.90 33.41
N SER A 192 35.27 -26.88 33.30
CA SER A 192 36.18 -26.12 34.16
C SER A 192 36.23 -24.61 33.86
N ALA A 193 35.55 -24.15 32.80
CA ALA A 193 35.46 -22.73 32.48
C ALA A 193 34.80 -21.94 33.63
N THR A 194 35.22 -20.69 33.79
CA THR A 194 34.62 -19.80 34.79
C THR A 194 33.15 -19.50 34.46
N ILE A 195 32.35 -19.15 35.47
CA ILE A 195 30.94 -18.77 35.28
C ILE A 195 30.80 -17.65 34.24
N GLN A 196 31.69 -16.66 34.26
CA GLN A 196 31.67 -15.56 33.29
C GLN A 196 31.88 -16.03 31.85
N VAL A 197 32.81 -16.97 31.63
CA VAL A 197 33.04 -17.56 30.29
C VAL A 197 31.82 -18.36 29.83
N LYS A 198 31.20 -19.14 30.74
CA LYS A 198 29.99 -19.91 30.43
C LYS A 198 28.82 -19.00 30.06
N LYS A 199 28.57 -17.94 30.86
CA LYS A 199 27.51 -16.96 30.57
C LYS A 199 27.75 -16.20 29.28
N ALA A 200 29.00 -15.82 28.97
CA ALA A 200 29.34 -15.18 27.69
C ALA A 200 29.02 -16.07 26.49
N ALA A 201 29.24 -17.39 26.61
CA ALA A 201 28.91 -18.36 25.57
C ALA A 201 27.41 -18.45 25.30
N VAL A 202 26.62 -18.60 26.36
CA VAL A 202 25.16 -18.68 26.24
C VAL A 202 24.58 -17.35 25.74
N LEU A 203 25.02 -16.22 26.29
CA LEU A 203 24.57 -14.90 25.88
C LEU A 203 24.91 -14.58 24.41
N SER A 204 26.03 -15.09 23.89
CA SER A 204 26.36 -14.93 22.46
C SER A 204 25.34 -15.62 21.56
N ALA A 205 24.91 -16.83 21.92
CA ALA A 205 23.88 -17.56 21.17
C ALA A 205 22.52 -16.83 21.23
N MET A 206 22.13 -16.34 22.42
CA MET A 206 20.90 -15.55 22.58
C MET A 206 20.95 -14.26 21.74
N ASN A 207 22.12 -13.60 21.66
CA ASN A 207 22.32 -12.43 20.81
C ASN A 207 22.20 -12.76 19.31
N THR A 208 22.67 -13.93 18.88
CA THR A 208 22.54 -14.43 17.51
C THR A 208 21.08 -14.62 17.11
N THR A 209 20.27 -15.26 17.96
CA THR A 209 18.81 -15.37 17.78
C THR A 209 18.17 -13.98 17.72
N LEU A 210 18.48 -13.11 18.68
CA LEU A 210 17.86 -11.78 18.77
C LEU A 210 18.24 -10.88 17.58
N ALA A 211 19.43 -11.03 16.99
CA ALA A 211 19.82 -10.32 15.78
C ALA A 211 18.94 -10.70 14.57
N ARG A 212 18.55 -11.97 14.45
CA ARG A 212 17.65 -12.45 13.39
C ARG A 212 16.21 -12.01 13.64
N VAL A 213 15.73 -12.13 14.88
CA VAL A 213 14.41 -11.65 15.31
C VAL A 213 14.24 -10.16 15.03
N ASN A 214 15.19 -9.33 15.48
CA ASN A 214 15.17 -7.88 15.23
C ASN A 214 15.21 -7.56 13.72
N GLY A 215 15.80 -8.42 12.89
CA GLY A 215 15.74 -8.28 11.43
C GLY A 215 14.33 -8.24 10.85
N ILE A 216 13.41 -9.02 11.41
CA ILE A 216 12.01 -9.09 10.98
C ILE A 216 11.20 -7.97 11.62
N PHE A 217 11.32 -7.78 12.93
CA PHE A 217 10.54 -6.78 13.67
C PHE A 217 10.90 -5.33 13.29
N GLU A 218 12.17 -5.05 12.99
CA GLU A 218 12.56 -3.70 12.52
C GLU A 218 12.03 -3.43 11.10
N LYS A 219 11.97 -4.47 10.26
CA LYS A 219 11.49 -4.36 8.86
C LYS A 219 9.97 -4.14 8.79
N ASP A 220 9.19 -4.92 9.54
CA ASP A 220 7.72 -4.93 9.41
C ASP A 220 7.02 -3.99 10.40
N LEU A 221 7.65 -3.64 11.54
CA LEU A 221 6.98 -2.95 12.64
C LEU A 221 7.76 -1.74 13.21
N SER A 222 8.98 -1.46 12.72
CA SER A 222 9.90 -0.52 13.40
C SER A 222 10.07 -0.85 14.89
N VAL A 223 10.21 -2.13 15.22
CA VAL A 223 10.41 -2.63 16.58
C VAL A 223 11.79 -3.27 16.74
N LYS A 224 12.48 -2.92 17.82
CA LYS A 224 13.74 -3.52 18.23
C LYS A 224 13.65 -3.99 19.68
N MET A 225 14.23 -5.14 19.97
CA MET A 225 14.38 -5.67 21.32
C MET A 225 15.83 -5.59 21.79
N GLU A 226 16.04 -5.11 23.02
CA GLU A 226 17.34 -4.95 23.67
C GLU A 226 17.38 -5.67 25.02
N LEU A 227 18.39 -6.52 25.23
CA LEU A 227 18.59 -7.27 26.47
C LEU A 227 18.93 -6.36 27.66
N VAL A 228 18.19 -6.53 28.75
CA VAL A 228 18.31 -5.75 30.00
C VAL A 228 19.68 -5.83 30.67
N ASP A 229 20.02 -4.79 31.46
CA ASP A 229 21.32 -4.58 32.12
C ASP A 229 21.87 -5.81 32.87
N ASN A 230 20.99 -6.56 33.52
CA ASN A 230 21.31 -7.73 34.34
C ASN A 230 20.71 -9.04 33.79
N ASN A 231 20.51 -9.15 32.47
CA ASN A 231 20.04 -10.40 31.85
C ASN A 231 20.97 -11.58 32.17
N ASP A 232 22.24 -11.33 32.46
CA ASP A 232 23.18 -12.37 32.88
C ASP A 232 22.76 -13.06 34.19
N GLU A 233 21.94 -12.44 35.04
CA GLU A 233 21.44 -13.02 36.30
C GLU A 233 20.34 -14.08 36.10
N ILE A 234 19.67 -14.07 34.96
CA ILE A 234 18.62 -15.05 34.58
C ILE A 234 19.12 -16.07 33.54
N ILE A 235 20.45 -16.19 33.40
CA ILE A 235 21.11 -17.30 32.70
C ILE A 235 21.46 -18.37 33.72
N PHE A 236 20.65 -19.42 33.78
CA PHE A 236 20.91 -20.58 34.62
C PHE A 236 21.85 -21.55 33.89
N LEU A 237 22.85 -22.06 34.60
CA LEU A 237 23.87 -22.97 34.05
C LEU A 237 23.69 -24.41 34.53
N ASP A 238 22.77 -24.66 35.45
CA ASP A 238 22.56 -25.95 36.09
C ASP A 238 21.08 -26.32 35.99
N ALA A 239 20.77 -27.31 35.17
CA ALA A 239 19.41 -27.79 34.91
C ALA A 239 18.74 -28.33 36.18
N ASP A 240 19.51 -28.87 37.13
CA ASP A 240 18.92 -29.44 38.36
C ASP A 240 18.49 -28.34 39.36
N ASN A 241 18.94 -27.09 39.17
CA ASN A 241 18.81 -26.01 40.15
C ASN A 241 18.39 -24.66 39.54
N ASP A 242 17.77 -24.65 38.36
CA ASP A 242 17.32 -23.41 37.71
C ASP A 242 15.91 -22.96 38.14
N GLY A 243 15.13 -23.88 38.72
CA GLY A 243 13.75 -23.62 39.14
C GLY A 243 12.77 -23.52 37.97
N ILE A 244 13.11 -24.15 36.85
CA ILE A 244 12.31 -24.17 35.62
C ILE A 244 11.85 -25.61 35.38
N THR A 245 10.57 -25.79 35.10
CA THR A 245 10.00 -27.09 34.75
C THR A 245 10.13 -27.33 33.24
N ASP A 246 11.37 -27.47 32.74
CA ASP A 246 11.64 -27.64 31.31
C ASP A 246 10.84 -28.82 30.72
N GLY A 247 10.26 -28.64 29.53
CA GLY A 247 9.34 -29.61 28.94
C GLY A 247 7.85 -29.36 29.17
N ASN A 248 7.46 -28.44 30.05
CA ASN A 248 6.05 -28.13 30.33
C ASN A 248 5.73 -26.64 30.13
N PRO A 249 5.33 -26.22 28.91
CA PRO A 249 5.13 -24.81 28.59
C PRO A 249 4.09 -24.12 29.49
N ASN A 250 3.02 -24.82 29.88
CA ASN A 250 1.97 -24.29 30.77
C ASN A 250 2.47 -23.95 32.18
N THR A 251 3.48 -24.66 32.67
CA THR A 251 4.13 -24.33 33.96
C THR A 251 5.18 -23.24 33.74
N MET A 252 6.04 -23.41 32.72
CA MET A 252 7.14 -22.51 32.42
C MET A 252 6.67 -21.08 32.22
N ILE A 253 5.56 -20.85 31.50
CA ILE A 253 5.04 -19.51 31.22
C ILE A 253 4.80 -18.66 32.49
N ASN A 254 4.47 -19.30 33.62
CA ASN A 254 4.27 -18.63 34.91
C ASN A 254 5.58 -18.51 35.72
N GLU A 255 6.47 -19.50 35.60
CA GLU A 255 7.80 -19.47 36.21
C GLU A 255 8.63 -18.31 35.64
N VAL A 256 8.58 -18.11 34.32
CA VAL A 256 9.32 -17.04 33.62
C VAL A 256 8.87 -15.66 34.09
N GLN A 257 7.56 -15.43 34.21
CA GLN A 257 7.02 -14.21 34.78
C GLN A 257 7.58 -13.96 36.18
N THR A 258 7.54 -14.99 37.03
CA THR A 258 8.03 -14.93 38.41
C THR A 258 9.55 -14.68 38.49
N ILE A 259 10.33 -15.31 37.61
CA ILE A 259 11.79 -15.17 37.54
C ILE A 259 12.16 -13.74 37.12
N CYS A 260 11.56 -13.23 36.04
CA CYS A 260 11.80 -11.87 35.55
C CYS A 260 11.45 -10.83 36.62
N ASP A 261 10.28 -10.96 37.26
CA ASP A 261 9.85 -10.02 38.30
C ASP A 261 10.77 -10.02 39.53
N ASN A 262 11.26 -11.18 39.95
CA ASN A 262 12.09 -11.30 41.16
C ASN A 262 13.57 -10.97 40.92
N ARG A 263 14.12 -11.23 39.73
CA ARG A 263 15.55 -11.08 39.42
C ARG A 263 15.86 -9.80 38.67
N ILE A 264 15.04 -9.45 37.68
CA ILE A 264 15.21 -8.23 36.89
C ILE A 264 14.44 -7.07 37.52
N GLY A 265 13.21 -7.34 37.99
CA GLY A 265 12.29 -6.36 38.56
C GLY A 265 11.32 -5.83 37.51
N ASN A 266 10.02 -5.84 37.81
CA ASN A 266 8.96 -5.46 36.86
C ASN A 266 9.19 -4.12 36.14
N ALA A 267 9.79 -3.11 36.77
CA ALA A 267 10.03 -1.81 36.12
C ALA A 267 11.20 -1.82 35.10
N ASN A 268 12.03 -2.85 35.12
CA ASN A 268 13.31 -2.90 34.41
C ASN A 268 13.27 -3.66 33.08
N TYR A 269 12.11 -4.24 32.72
CA TYR A 269 11.90 -4.92 31.45
C TYR A 269 10.49 -4.64 30.92
N ASP A 270 10.31 -4.77 29.61
CA ASP A 270 9.08 -4.45 28.88
C ASP A 270 8.44 -5.71 28.27
N ILE A 271 9.27 -6.69 27.93
CA ILE A 271 8.89 -8.03 27.48
C ILE A 271 9.84 -9.04 28.10
N GLY A 272 9.33 -10.20 28.50
CA GLY A 272 10.14 -11.33 28.94
C GLY A 272 9.78 -12.61 28.22
N HIS A 273 10.75 -13.50 28.09
CA HIS A 273 10.63 -14.74 27.34
C HIS A 273 11.60 -15.79 27.88
N ILE A 274 11.36 -17.08 27.67
CA ILE A 274 12.33 -18.14 27.98
C ILE A 274 12.79 -18.89 26.74
N PHE A 275 14.10 -19.17 26.70
CA PHE A 275 14.67 -20.18 25.83
C PHE A 275 15.03 -21.44 26.62
N SER A 276 14.55 -22.58 26.13
CA SER A 276 14.75 -23.90 26.69
C SER A 276 15.03 -24.95 25.60
N ILE A 277 15.31 -26.20 25.97
CA ILE A 277 15.36 -27.30 24.99
C ILE A 277 14.12 -28.19 25.01
N GLY A 278 13.36 -28.18 26.10
CA GLY A 278 12.07 -28.85 26.24
C GLY A 278 10.89 -27.87 26.16
N GLY A 279 9.71 -28.42 25.84
CA GLY A 279 8.48 -27.66 25.70
C GLY A 279 8.31 -27.17 24.27
N ASP A 280 7.07 -27.14 23.79
CA ASP A 280 6.74 -26.52 22.52
C ASP A 280 6.78 -24.98 22.64
N GLY A 281 6.09 -24.28 21.76
CA GLY A 281 5.86 -22.84 21.85
C GLY A 281 4.61 -22.51 22.65
N LEU A 282 4.69 -21.52 23.53
CA LEU A 282 3.51 -20.97 24.21
C LEU A 282 3.72 -19.51 24.58
N ALA A 283 2.80 -18.65 24.18
CA ALA A 283 2.80 -17.25 24.56
C ALA A 283 1.40 -16.75 24.96
N SER A 284 1.36 -15.77 25.86
CA SER A 284 0.15 -14.99 26.10
C SER A 284 0.00 -13.90 25.03
N LEU A 285 -1.22 -13.67 24.57
CA LEU A 285 -1.51 -12.76 23.47
C LEU A 285 -1.46 -11.29 23.91
N GLY A 286 -0.66 -10.46 23.23
CA GLY A 286 -0.68 -8.99 23.38
C GLY A 286 -0.21 -8.45 24.73
N VAL A 287 0.71 -9.15 25.41
CA VAL A 287 1.11 -8.87 26.80
C VAL A 287 2.30 -7.94 26.97
N VAL A 288 2.93 -7.46 25.88
CA VAL A 288 4.07 -6.53 26.00
C VAL A 288 3.67 -5.29 26.80
N CYS A 289 4.54 -4.85 27.72
CA CYS A 289 4.31 -3.79 28.70
C CYS A 289 3.28 -4.09 29.82
N GLU A 290 2.54 -5.19 29.76
CA GLU A 290 1.52 -5.52 30.77
C GLU A 290 2.11 -6.06 32.08
N THR A 291 1.90 -5.34 33.18
CA THR A 291 2.44 -5.74 34.50
C THR A 291 1.83 -7.06 34.96
N GLY A 292 2.69 -8.01 35.35
CA GLY A 292 2.30 -9.35 35.78
C GLY A 292 2.00 -10.33 34.64
N SER A 293 2.14 -9.93 33.37
CA SER A 293 1.95 -10.83 32.22
C SER A 293 2.96 -10.65 31.08
N LYS A 294 3.73 -9.57 31.06
CA LYS A 294 4.68 -9.26 29.98
C LYS A 294 5.87 -10.20 29.82
N ALA A 295 6.09 -11.13 30.76
CA ALA A 295 7.11 -12.17 30.66
C ALA A 295 6.55 -13.56 30.28
N ARG A 296 5.27 -13.64 29.88
CA ARG A 296 4.59 -14.89 29.55
C ARG A 296 4.82 -15.32 28.10
N GLY A 297 6.03 -15.80 27.81
CA GLY A 297 6.42 -16.36 26.50
C GLY A 297 7.47 -17.46 26.64
N VAL A 298 7.28 -18.56 25.91
CA VAL A 298 8.09 -19.79 25.98
C VAL A 298 8.42 -20.27 24.58
N THR A 299 9.71 -20.48 24.31
CA THR A 299 10.18 -21.19 23.12
C THR A 299 11.16 -22.29 23.51
N GLY A 300 10.74 -23.55 23.33
CA GLY A 300 11.59 -24.72 23.54
C GLY A 300 11.81 -25.54 22.26
N ARG A 301 13.06 -25.95 22.03
CA ARG A 301 13.43 -26.88 20.93
C ARG A 301 14.66 -27.70 21.30
N ASN A 302 14.65 -29.00 20.99
CA ASN A 302 15.78 -29.90 21.26
C ASN A 302 17.12 -29.42 20.69
N GLU A 303 17.08 -28.70 19.56
CA GLU A 303 18.25 -28.07 18.92
C GLU A 303 17.94 -26.59 18.68
N PRO A 304 18.16 -25.71 19.68
CA PRO A 304 17.75 -24.31 19.61
C PRO A 304 18.77 -23.45 18.85
N ILE A 305 18.97 -23.77 17.56
CA ILE A 305 19.93 -23.12 16.67
C ILE A 305 19.37 -23.02 15.26
N GLY A 306 19.86 -22.04 14.52
CA GLY A 306 19.57 -21.94 13.10
C GLY A 306 18.20 -21.33 12.82
N ASP A 307 17.95 -21.21 11.53
CA ASP A 307 16.84 -20.43 10.99
C ASP A 307 15.44 -20.99 11.32
N PRO A 308 15.19 -22.31 11.31
CA PRO A 308 13.91 -22.85 11.78
C PRO A 308 13.66 -22.50 13.25
N TYR A 309 14.69 -22.56 14.11
CA TYR A 309 14.53 -22.14 15.51
C TYR A 309 14.16 -20.66 15.63
N ASP A 310 14.97 -19.79 15.02
CA ASP A 310 14.83 -18.36 15.20
C ASP A 310 13.55 -17.80 14.56
N ILE A 311 13.22 -18.22 13.33
CA ILE A 311 12.10 -17.64 12.55
C ILE A 311 10.79 -18.40 12.78
N ASP A 312 10.78 -19.73 12.72
CA ASP A 312 9.51 -20.48 12.78
C ASP A 312 8.96 -20.55 14.21
N PHE A 313 9.80 -20.43 15.24
CA PHE A 313 9.38 -20.54 16.64
C PHE A 313 9.60 -19.24 17.42
N VAL A 314 10.84 -18.73 17.51
CA VAL A 314 11.08 -17.55 18.37
C VAL A 314 10.32 -16.31 17.86
N VAL A 315 10.38 -16.00 16.56
CA VAL A 315 9.62 -14.87 15.99
C VAL A 315 8.10 -15.11 16.09
N HIS A 316 7.64 -16.36 15.95
CA HIS A 316 6.23 -16.73 16.09
C HIS A 316 5.69 -16.44 17.49
N GLU A 317 6.36 -16.94 18.53
CA GLU A 317 5.93 -16.77 19.92
C GLU A 317 6.04 -15.31 20.38
N ILE A 318 7.09 -14.59 19.94
CA ILE A 318 7.18 -13.15 20.19
C ILE A 318 6.06 -12.40 19.44
N GLY A 319 5.69 -12.85 18.23
CA GLY A 319 4.54 -12.32 17.48
C GLY A 319 3.23 -12.40 18.27
N HIS A 320 2.99 -13.51 18.99
CA HIS A 320 1.88 -13.62 19.93
C HIS A 320 1.99 -12.64 21.10
N GLN A 321 3.17 -12.45 21.70
CA GLN A 321 3.35 -11.46 22.76
C GLN A 321 3.02 -10.04 22.26
N PHE A 322 3.27 -9.75 20.99
CA PHE A 322 2.83 -8.51 20.31
C PHE A 322 1.39 -8.55 19.78
N GLY A 323 0.64 -9.62 19.95
CA GLY A 323 -0.80 -9.69 19.68
C GLY A 323 -1.21 -10.27 18.34
N ALA A 324 -0.29 -10.79 17.53
CA ALA A 324 -0.66 -11.50 16.31
C ALA A 324 -1.34 -12.83 16.63
N THR A 325 -2.43 -13.15 15.94
CA THR A 325 -3.05 -14.49 15.98
C THR A 325 -2.72 -15.29 14.73
N HIS A 326 -2.97 -16.59 14.80
CA HIS A 326 -2.67 -17.55 13.73
C HIS A 326 -3.31 -17.23 12.38
N THR A 327 -2.56 -17.40 11.29
CA THR A 327 -3.02 -17.09 9.93
C THR A 327 -3.51 -18.29 9.13
N GLN A 328 -3.25 -19.51 9.60
CA GLN A 328 -3.60 -20.74 8.88
C GLN A 328 -5.11 -21.03 8.88
N ASN A 329 -5.64 -21.41 7.72
CA ASN A 329 -7.00 -21.93 7.56
C ASN A 329 -6.99 -23.47 7.54
N SER A 330 -6.46 -24.07 8.60
CA SER A 330 -6.48 -25.52 8.84
C SER A 330 -7.16 -25.82 10.17
N SER A 331 -7.38 -27.09 10.50
CA SER A 331 -8.05 -27.45 11.76
C SER A 331 -7.18 -27.27 13.01
N CYS A 332 -5.87 -27.01 12.88
CA CYS A 332 -4.98 -26.84 14.01
C CYS A 332 -5.03 -25.40 14.54
N GLN A 333 -5.67 -25.21 15.70
CA GLN A 333 -5.67 -23.94 16.45
C GLN A 333 -5.98 -22.70 15.59
N ARG A 334 -6.96 -22.86 14.71
CA ARG A 334 -7.43 -21.83 13.79
C ARG A 334 -7.98 -20.63 14.55
N SER A 335 -7.49 -19.43 14.21
CA SER A 335 -8.08 -18.17 14.69
C SER A 335 -9.15 -17.69 13.71
N ASN A 336 -10.39 -17.50 14.17
CA ASN A 336 -11.49 -17.07 13.29
C ASN A 336 -11.27 -15.67 12.71
N ILE A 337 -10.56 -14.79 13.41
CA ILE A 337 -10.37 -13.40 13.00
C ILE A 337 -9.26 -13.24 11.95
N SER A 338 -8.31 -14.17 11.87
CA SER A 338 -7.09 -14.01 11.06
C SER A 338 -6.71 -15.23 10.21
N ALA A 339 -7.52 -16.29 10.16
CA ALA A 339 -7.25 -17.50 9.36
C ALA A 339 -7.40 -17.27 7.84
N VAL A 340 -6.52 -16.46 7.27
CA VAL A 340 -6.57 -15.93 5.91
C VAL A 340 -5.65 -16.66 4.91
N GLU A 341 -4.84 -17.61 5.38
CA GLU A 341 -3.95 -18.38 4.50
C GLU A 341 -4.46 -19.82 4.26
N PRO A 342 -4.37 -20.35 3.03
CA PRO A 342 -4.77 -21.73 2.76
C PRO A 342 -3.96 -22.76 3.57
N GLY A 343 -4.59 -23.86 3.96
CA GLY A 343 -3.92 -25.00 4.62
C GLY A 343 -3.16 -24.60 5.88
N SER A 344 -1.89 -25.02 5.98
CA SER A 344 -0.97 -24.65 7.06
C SER A 344 -0.55 -23.19 7.07
N GLY A 345 -0.86 -22.39 6.04
CA GLY A 345 -0.24 -21.09 5.84
C GLY A 345 1.23 -21.16 5.38
N SER A 346 1.74 -20.01 4.95
CA SER A 346 3.12 -19.80 4.49
C SER A 346 3.85 -18.74 5.33
N THR A 347 3.17 -17.77 5.95
CA THR A 347 3.82 -16.70 6.73
C THR A 347 4.18 -17.15 8.16
N ILE A 348 4.92 -16.30 8.89
CA ILE A 348 5.44 -16.62 10.24
C ILE A 348 4.34 -17.04 11.22
N MET A 349 3.19 -16.37 11.24
CA MET A 349 2.06 -16.71 12.12
C MET A 349 1.21 -17.88 11.61
N GLY A 350 1.61 -18.48 10.48
CA GLY A 350 1.08 -19.75 10.01
C GLY A 350 1.78 -20.93 10.67
N TYR A 351 1.31 -22.12 10.36
CA TYR A 351 1.79 -23.42 10.84
C TYR A 351 2.51 -24.20 9.74
N ALA A 352 3.28 -23.49 8.91
CA ALA A 352 4.00 -24.07 7.79
C ALA A 352 4.87 -25.26 8.25
N GLY A 353 4.61 -26.43 7.66
CA GLY A 353 5.34 -27.67 7.96
C GLY A 353 4.76 -28.50 9.11
N ILE A 354 3.99 -27.90 10.02
CA ILE A 354 3.53 -28.55 11.25
C ILE A 354 2.03 -28.91 11.26
N CYS A 355 1.19 -28.29 10.41
CA CYS A 355 -0.25 -28.63 10.36
C CYS A 355 -0.76 -29.01 8.96
N SER A 356 -1.07 -30.28 8.77
CA SER A 356 -1.65 -30.77 7.52
C SER A 356 -3.03 -30.13 7.21
N PRO A 357 -3.34 -29.78 5.94
CA PRO A 357 -2.50 -29.96 4.76
C PRO A 357 -1.43 -28.88 4.65
N ASN A 358 -0.16 -29.30 4.54
CA ASN A 358 1.00 -28.41 4.58
C ASN A 358 1.24 -27.72 3.24
N VAL A 359 1.21 -26.39 3.24
CA VAL A 359 1.54 -25.56 2.07
C VAL A 359 3.01 -25.67 1.70
N GLN A 360 3.86 -25.63 2.73
CA GLN A 360 5.31 -25.76 2.65
C GLN A 360 5.87 -26.29 3.97
N GLY A 361 7.20 -26.48 4.04
CA GLY A 361 7.86 -27.16 5.16
C GLY A 361 8.37 -26.29 6.30
N SER A 362 8.44 -24.97 6.08
CA SER A 362 8.87 -23.94 7.04
C SER A 362 8.25 -22.61 6.61
N SER A 363 8.13 -21.64 7.51
CA SER A 363 7.49 -20.35 7.18
C SER A 363 8.32 -19.54 6.17
N ASP A 364 7.77 -18.53 5.56
CA ASP A 364 8.55 -17.47 4.92
C ASP A 364 8.89 -16.41 5.98
N ASP A 365 9.99 -15.69 5.82
CA ASP A 365 10.54 -14.73 6.79
C ASP A 365 9.89 -13.34 6.71
N TYR A 366 8.55 -13.33 6.74
CA TYR A 366 7.74 -12.12 6.85
C TYR A 366 6.40 -12.39 7.50
N PHE A 367 5.82 -11.35 8.10
CA PHE A 367 4.46 -11.40 8.62
C PHE A 367 3.44 -11.10 7.52
N HIS A 368 2.28 -11.77 7.58
CA HIS A 368 1.12 -11.42 6.77
C HIS A 368 0.60 -10.02 7.16
N ALA A 369 -0.03 -9.32 6.22
CA ALA A 369 -0.66 -8.01 6.44
C ALA A 369 -1.64 -7.97 7.64
N VAL A 370 -2.30 -9.07 7.97
CA VAL A 370 -3.21 -9.14 9.13
C VAL A 370 -2.46 -9.22 10.45
N SER A 371 -1.35 -9.97 10.49
CA SER A 371 -0.50 -10.08 11.67
C SER A 371 0.20 -8.75 11.97
N ILE A 372 0.66 -8.05 10.93
CA ILE A 372 1.24 -6.70 11.06
C ILE A 372 0.21 -5.74 11.65
N ALA A 373 -1.00 -5.72 11.11
CA ALA A 373 -2.07 -4.85 11.61
C ALA A 373 -2.44 -5.14 13.08
N GLN A 374 -2.51 -6.42 13.48
CA GLN A 374 -2.76 -6.80 14.87
C GLN A 374 -1.65 -6.34 15.81
N MET A 375 -0.39 -6.55 15.43
CA MET A 375 0.74 -6.12 16.25
C MET A 375 0.86 -4.60 16.35
N GLN A 376 0.58 -3.88 15.26
CA GLN A 376 0.53 -2.42 15.25
C GLN A 376 -0.57 -1.87 16.16
N ASN A 377 -1.73 -2.53 16.22
CA ASN A 377 -2.78 -2.16 17.16
C ASN A 377 -2.29 -2.29 18.61
N VAL A 378 -1.66 -3.40 18.98
CA VAL A 378 -1.08 -3.60 20.32
C VAL A 378 0.03 -2.57 20.61
N ILE A 379 0.93 -2.31 19.67
CA ILE A 379 2.00 -1.32 19.79
C ILE A 379 1.46 0.08 20.08
N THR A 380 0.32 0.46 19.49
CA THR A 380 -0.27 1.78 19.68
C THR A 380 -1.22 1.90 20.86
N SER A 381 -1.70 0.77 21.39
CA SER A 381 -2.70 0.76 22.46
C SER A 381 -2.12 0.35 23.81
N THR A 382 -1.55 -0.84 23.94
CA THR A 382 -1.12 -1.43 25.21
C THR A 382 0.40 -1.47 25.36
N ALA A 383 1.14 -1.80 24.30
CA ALA A 383 2.59 -1.93 24.31
C ALA A 383 3.32 -0.57 24.14
N THR A 384 2.91 0.46 24.88
CA THR A 384 3.37 1.86 24.71
C THR A 384 4.62 2.22 25.52
N CYS A 385 5.20 1.27 26.27
CA CYS A 385 6.33 1.52 27.17
C CYS A 385 7.72 1.59 26.49
N ALA A 386 7.78 1.52 25.16
CA ALA A 386 9.03 1.54 24.40
C ALA A 386 9.77 2.88 24.49
N ILE A 387 11.09 2.82 24.33
CA ILE A 387 11.90 4.01 24.07
C ILE A 387 11.81 4.32 22.58
N LEU A 388 11.36 5.53 22.24
CA LEU A 388 11.22 5.98 20.86
C LEU A 388 12.50 6.67 20.38
N THR A 389 12.95 6.31 19.17
CA THR A 389 14.04 6.99 18.46
C THR A 389 13.56 7.40 17.08
N GLU A 390 13.65 8.68 16.76
CA GLU A 390 13.30 9.19 15.42
C GLU A 390 14.18 8.55 14.35
N THR A 391 13.56 8.00 13.32
CA THR A 391 14.25 7.36 12.19
C THR A 391 14.51 8.31 11.04
N ASN A 392 13.80 9.45 11.02
CA ASN A 392 13.66 10.33 9.85
C ASN A 392 13.17 9.59 8.60
N ASN A 393 12.43 8.49 8.79
CA ASN A 393 11.78 7.73 7.73
C ASN A 393 10.33 8.20 7.62
N SER A 394 9.92 8.55 6.41
CA SER A 394 8.54 8.82 6.06
C SER A 394 7.87 7.50 5.71
N ALA A 395 6.63 7.28 6.18
CA ALA A 395 5.94 6.06 5.79
C ALA A 395 5.50 6.09 4.32
N PRO A 396 5.48 4.92 3.64
CA PRO A 396 4.95 4.84 2.29
C PRO A 396 3.43 5.05 2.28
N THR A 397 2.85 5.23 1.09
CA THR A 397 1.42 5.11 0.83
C THR A 397 1.12 3.79 0.12
N ALA A 398 -0.11 3.30 0.27
CA ALA A 398 -0.62 2.13 -0.44
C ALA A 398 -1.99 2.48 -1.02
N ASP A 399 -2.20 2.14 -2.29
CA ASP A 399 -3.47 2.23 -2.99
C ASP A 399 -3.66 0.91 -3.76
N ALA A 400 -4.67 0.14 -3.34
CA ALA A 400 -5.02 -1.16 -3.91
C ALA A 400 -5.84 -1.03 -5.21
N GLY A 401 -6.21 0.19 -5.59
CA GLY A 401 -7.04 0.48 -6.75
C GLY A 401 -8.53 0.19 -6.51
N ALA A 402 -9.32 0.36 -7.57
CA ALA A 402 -10.76 0.15 -7.53
C ALA A 402 -11.16 -1.33 -7.32
N ALA A 403 -12.34 -1.55 -6.75
CA ALA A 403 -12.99 -2.85 -6.77
C ALA A 403 -13.43 -3.22 -8.19
N TYR A 404 -13.32 -4.51 -8.54
CA TYR A 404 -13.68 -5.03 -9.86
C TYR A 404 -14.60 -6.24 -9.78
N SER A 405 -15.50 -6.35 -10.76
CA SER A 405 -16.22 -7.59 -11.06
C SER A 405 -15.52 -8.34 -12.19
N ILE A 406 -15.24 -9.63 -12.01
CA ILE A 406 -14.55 -10.50 -12.98
C ILE A 406 -15.36 -11.77 -13.27
N PRO A 407 -15.21 -12.40 -14.45
CA PRO A 407 -15.83 -13.70 -14.72
C PRO A 407 -15.16 -14.84 -13.92
N LYS A 408 -15.94 -15.84 -13.50
CA LYS A 408 -15.40 -17.06 -12.86
C LYS A 408 -14.41 -17.80 -13.78
N SER A 409 -13.53 -18.60 -13.16
CA SER A 409 -12.50 -19.42 -13.83
C SER A 409 -11.59 -18.62 -14.78
N THR A 410 -11.37 -17.34 -14.51
CA THR A 410 -10.59 -16.44 -15.38
C THR A 410 -9.41 -15.85 -14.61
N PRO A 411 -8.17 -15.96 -15.14
CA PRO A 411 -7.01 -15.31 -14.55
C PRO A 411 -7.16 -13.78 -14.45
N PHE A 412 -6.59 -13.19 -13.42
CA PHE A 412 -6.61 -11.74 -13.22
C PHE A 412 -5.29 -11.24 -12.63
N VAL A 413 -5.06 -9.93 -12.71
CA VAL A 413 -3.85 -9.29 -12.19
C VAL A 413 -4.24 -8.15 -11.25
N LEU A 414 -3.80 -8.23 -10.01
CA LEU A 414 -3.95 -7.13 -9.06
C LEU A 414 -2.83 -6.14 -9.28
N ARG A 415 -3.17 -4.85 -9.27
CA ARG A 415 -2.27 -3.73 -9.56
C ARG A 415 -2.47 -2.68 -8.48
N GLY A 416 -1.42 -2.40 -7.72
CA GLY A 416 -1.44 -1.34 -6.70
C GLY A 416 -0.53 -0.19 -7.08
N THR A 417 -0.73 0.96 -6.45
CA THR A 417 0.18 2.10 -6.53
C THR A 417 0.67 2.50 -5.14
N ALA A 418 1.89 3.02 -5.07
CA ALA A 418 2.52 3.41 -3.82
C ALA A 418 3.47 4.57 -4.07
N THR A 419 3.52 5.48 -3.11
CA THR A 419 4.47 6.60 -3.08
C THR A 419 5.22 6.58 -1.76
N ASP A 420 6.40 7.20 -1.74
CA ASP A 420 7.19 7.36 -0.53
C ASP A 420 8.01 8.64 -0.67
N ALA A 421 7.99 9.50 0.35
CA ALA A 421 8.72 10.77 0.33
C ALA A 421 10.25 10.56 0.33
N ASP A 422 10.73 9.42 0.85
CA ASP A 422 12.15 9.04 0.86
C ASP A 422 12.59 8.33 -0.43
N GLY A 423 11.63 8.04 -1.32
CA GLY A 423 11.85 7.48 -2.65
C GLY A 423 11.39 6.02 -2.79
N ILE A 424 11.14 5.60 -4.03
CA ILE A 424 10.43 4.33 -4.31
C ILE A 424 11.35 3.11 -4.50
N SER A 425 12.67 3.29 -4.51
CA SER A 425 13.60 2.21 -4.92
C SER A 425 13.75 1.06 -3.92
N SER A 426 13.41 1.31 -2.65
CA SER A 426 13.45 0.31 -1.59
C SER A 426 12.08 -0.35 -1.34
N LEU A 427 11.02 0.15 -1.99
CA LEU A 427 9.67 -0.36 -1.79
C LEU A 427 9.53 -1.80 -2.26
N THR A 428 8.80 -2.57 -1.46
CA THR A 428 8.40 -3.94 -1.79
C THR A 428 6.93 -4.15 -1.50
N TYR A 429 6.33 -5.09 -2.24
CA TYR A 429 4.89 -5.24 -2.33
C TYR A 429 4.46 -6.68 -2.06
N ASN A 430 3.38 -6.83 -1.28
CA ASN A 430 2.66 -8.08 -1.13
C ASN A 430 1.18 -7.84 -1.41
N TRP A 431 0.64 -8.67 -2.30
CA TRP A 431 -0.79 -8.83 -2.46
C TRP A 431 -1.18 -10.09 -1.71
N GLU A 432 -2.04 -10.01 -0.71
CA GLU A 432 -2.39 -11.14 0.15
C GLU A 432 -3.91 -11.25 0.30
N GLN A 433 -4.45 -12.46 0.30
CA GLN A 433 -5.89 -12.65 0.52
C GLN A 433 -6.24 -12.48 2.00
N THR A 434 -7.43 -11.97 2.30
CA THR A 434 -7.88 -11.69 3.67
C THR A 434 -9.22 -12.32 4.02
N ASP A 435 -9.74 -13.22 3.18
CA ASP A 435 -10.94 -14.01 3.47
C ASP A 435 -10.65 -15.02 4.59
N ASN A 436 -11.24 -14.79 5.76
CA ASN A 436 -10.93 -15.52 6.99
C ASN A 436 -11.95 -16.60 7.34
N GLU A 437 -12.88 -16.98 6.45
CA GLU A 437 -13.88 -18.01 6.73
C GLU A 437 -13.31 -19.41 6.59
N ALA A 438 -13.86 -20.36 7.35
CA ALA A 438 -13.41 -21.75 7.29
C ALA A 438 -13.84 -22.37 5.95
N ALA A 439 -12.89 -22.94 5.21
CA ALA A 439 -13.15 -23.57 3.92
C ALA A 439 -12.37 -24.88 3.75
N THR A 440 -12.71 -25.65 2.70
CA THR A 440 -11.98 -26.89 2.39
C THR A 440 -10.56 -26.55 1.96
N MET A 441 -9.57 -27.21 2.59
CA MET A 441 -8.14 -27.08 2.26
C MET A 441 -7.53 -28.45 1.87
N PRO A 442 -6.63 -28.52 0.87
CA PRO A 442 -6.24 -27.46 -0.07
C PRO A 442 -7.44 -26.85 -0.82
N PRO A 443 -7.38 -25.57 -1.23
CA PRO A 443 -8.53 -24.86 -1.77
C PRO A 443 -9.09 -25.54 -3.02
N LEU A 444 -10.41 -25.57 -3.14
CA LEU A 444 -11.13 -26.11 -4.30
C LEU A 444 -11.73 -24.98 -5.12
N THR A 445 -11.79 -25.12 -6.45
CA THR A 445 -12.40 -24.09 -7.33
C THR A 445 -13.86 -23.80 -6.96
N THR A 446 -14.54 -24.75 -6.34
CA THR A 446 -15.94 -24.64 -5.90
C THR A 446 -16.12 -24.04 -4.51
N ASN A 447 -15.05 -23.68 -3.79
CA ASN A 447 -15.16 -23.03 -2.49
C ASN A 447 -15.88 -21.68 -2.65
N THR A 448 -16.95 -21.47 -1.87
CA THR A 448 -17.74 -20.23 -1.87
C THR A 448 -17.21 -19.18 -0.89
N VAL A 449 -16.36 -19.57 0.07
CA VAL A 449 -15.75 -18.71 1.10
C VAL A 449 -14.31 -19.14 1.40
N GLY A 450 -13.60 -18.40 2.25
CA GLY A 450 -12.24 -18.72 2.71
C GLY A 450 -11.15 -18.55 1.66
N PRO A 451 -9.88 -18.77 2.04
CA PRO A 451 -8.75 -18.39 1.21
C PRO A 451 -8.48 -19.37 0.07
N MET A 452 -8.15 -18.82 -1.09
CA MET A 452 -7.93 -19.46 -2.38
C MET A 452 -6.50 -19.27 -2.91
N PHE A 453 -5.79 -18.24 -2.44
CA PHE A 453 -4.45 -17.87 -2.85
C PHE A 453 -3.52 -17.78 -1.64
N ARG A 454 -2.44 -18.56 -1.64
CA ARG A 454 -1.40 -18.46 -0.61
C ARG A 454 -0.68 -17.12 -0.63
N SER A 455 -0.11 -16.73 0.51
CA SER A 455 0.86 -15.63 0.53
C SER A 455 2.17 -16.05 -0.16
N LEU A 456 2.87 -15.06 -0.72
CA LEU A 456 4.14 -15.20 -1.43
C LEU A 456 5.10 -14.09 -0.96
N PRO A 457 6.42 -14.33 -0.97
CA PRO A 457 7.42 -13.32 -0.61
C PRO A 457 7.27 -12.01 -1.39
N SER A 458 7.68 -10.90 -0.74
CA SER A 458 7.58 -9.55 -1.29
C SER A 458 8.28 -9.43 -2.64
N LYS A 459 7.67 -8.68 -3.56
CA LYS A 459 8.25 -8.39 -4.89
C LYS A 459 8.54 -6.89 -5.03
N THR A 460 9.44 -6.53 -5.94
CA THR A 460 9.68 -5.13 -6.34
C THR A 460 8.66 -4.61 -7.35
N SER A 461 7.77 -5.47 -7.83
CA SER A 461 6.65 -5.11 -8.72
C SER A 461 5.37 -5.02 -7.90
N PRO A 462 4.58 -3.93 -8.02
CA PRO A 462 3.30 -3.80 -7.35
C PRO A 462 2.19 -4.64 -8.02
N ASN A 463 2.51 -5.33 -9.12
CA ASN A 463 1.59 -6.20 -9.83
C ASN A 463 1.74 -7.66 -9.39
N ARG A 464 0.63 -8.34 -9.07
CA ARG A 464 0.58 -9.80 -8.83
C ARG A 464 -0.46 -10.46 -9.74
N PHE A 465 0.00 -11.41 -10.54
CA PHE A 465 -0.87 -12.30 -11.32
C PHE A 465 -1.49 -13.37 -10.40
N MET A 466 -2.77 -13.66 -10.62
CA MET A 466 -3.55 -14.64 -9.87
C MET A 466 -4.11 -15.71 -10.84
N PRO A 467 -3.59 -16.95 -10.84
CA PRO A 467 -2.34 -17.39 -10.18
C PRO A 467 -1.10 -16.81 -10.89
N ASP A 468 0.11 -17.17 -10.43
CA ASP A 468 1.36 -16.72 -11.06
C ASP A 468 1.34 -16.91 -12.59
N LEU A 469 1.84 -15.92 -13.34
CA LEU A 469 1.80 -15.89 -14.81
C LEU A 469 2.36 -17.16 -15.43
N ALA A 470 3.42 -17.74 -14.86
CA ALA A 470 4.02 -18.98 -15.37
C ALA A 470 3.03 -20.17 -15.31
N THR A 471 2.12 -20.18 -14.34
CA THR A 471 1.06 -21.19 -14.21
C THR A 471 0.08 -21.10 -15.38
N VAL A 472 -0.36 -19.87 -15.71
CA VAL A 472 -1.28 -19.61 -16.82
C VAL A 472 -0.63 -19.89 -18.17
N VAL A 473 0.64 -19.50 -18.33
CA VAL A 473 1.44 -19.78 -19.54
C VAL A 473 1.62 -21.28 -19.77
N ALA A 474 1.74 -22.07 -18.70
CA ALA A 474 1.76 -23.53 -18.76
C ALA A 474 0.39 -24.17 -19.08
N GLY A 475 -0.66 -23.37 -19.21
CA GLY A 475 -2.02 -23.83 -19.54
C GLY A 475 -2.85 -24.26 -18.32
N ASN A 476 -2.41 -23.94 -17.10
CA ASN A 476 -3.13 -24.27 -15.87
C ASN A 476 -3.90 -23.05 -15.34
N LEU A 477 -5.04 -23.29 -14.71
CA LEU A 477 -5.88 -22.26 -14.07
C LEU A 477 -5.65 -22.14 -12.56
N GLY A 478 -4.62 -22.81 -12.05
CA GLY A 478 -4.29 -22.83 -10.64
C GLY A 478 -3.22 -23.85 -10.31
N THR A 479 -2.78 -23.82 -9.07
CA THR A 479 -1.93 -24.80 -8.41
C THR A 479 -2.70 -25.45 -7.26
N THR A 480 -2.03 -26.26 -6.44
CA THR A 480 -2.63 -26.79 -5.22
C THR A 480 -3.02 -25.69 -4.22
N TRP A 481 -2.37 -24.52 -4.26
CA TRP A 481 -2.48 -23.47 -3.23
C TRP A 481 -2.88 -22.09 -3.78
N GLU A 482 -3.09 -21.99 -5.08
CA GLU A 482 -3.60 -20.80 -5.76
C GLU A 482 -4.63 -21.26 -6.77
N VAL A 483 -5.92 -20.99 -6.52
CA VAL A 483 -7.01 -21.55 -7.32
C VAL A 483 -7.98 -20.46 -7.75
N LEU A 484 -8.33 -20.45 -9.03
CA LEU A 484 -9.38 -19.56 -9.53
C LEU A 484 -10.77 -20.09 -9.15
N PRO A 485 -11.67 -19.26 -8.57
CA PRO A 485 -13.03 -19.69 -8.26
C PRO A 485 -13.84 -20.02 -9.52
N SER A 486 -14.51 -21.17 -9.51
CA SER A 486 -15.46 -21.60 -10.54
C SER A 486 -16.92 -21.33 -10.15
N VAL A 487 -17.13 -20.56 -9.08
CA VAL A 487 -18.43 -20.16 -8.54
C VAL A 487 -18.40 -18.67 -8.23
N ALA A 488 -19.56 -18.02 -8.23
CA ALA A 488 -19.65 -16.62 -7.84
C ALA A 488 -19.38 -16.46 -6.34
N ARG A 489 -18.57 -15.46 -6.00
CA ARG A 489 -18.15 -15.12 -4.64
C ARG A 489 -17.38 -13.81 -4.62
N GLU A 490 -17.13 -13.28 -3.44
CA GLU A 490 -16.16 -12.21 -3.26
C GLU A 490 -14.81 -12.79 -2.84
N LEU A 491 -13.76 -12.03 -3.16
CA LEU A 491 -12.38 -12.26 -2.76
C LEU A 491 -11.85 -10.97 -2.17
N SER A 492 -11.46 -11.00 -0.90
CA SER A 492 -10.88 -9.86 -0.21
C SER A 492 -9.36 -9.93 -0.30
N PHE A 493 -8.72 -8.84 -0.74
CA PHE A 493 -7.27 -8.74 -0.85
C PHE A 493 -6.74 -7.51 -0.12
N SER A 494 -5.52 -7.63 0.40
CA SER A 494 -4.71 -6.58 0.98
C SER A 494 -3.50 -6.30 0.10
N PHE A 495 -3.29 -5.03 -0.23
CA PHE A 495 -2.06 -4.52 -0.81
C PHE A 495 -1.18 -3.92 0.29
N LEU A 496 -0.12 -4.63 0.66
CA LEU A 496 0.84 -4.22 1.69
C LEU A 496 2.13 -3.73 1.02
N VAL A 497 2.54 -2.52 1.39
CA VAL A 497 3.78 -1.86 0.97
C VAL A 497 4.73 -1.82 2.16
N ARG A 498 6.00 -2.18 1.93
CA ARG A 498 7.12 -2.01 2.89
C ARG A 498 8.18 -1.13 2.28
N ASP A 499 8.67 -0.15 3.01
CA ASP A 499 9.76 0.73 2.55
C ASP A 499 11.17 0.12 2.72
N ASN A 500 11.29 -0.89 3.58
CA ASN A 500 12.55 -1.51 3.99
C ASN A 500 13.61 -0.49 4.47
N ASN A 501 13.18 0.62 5.11
CA ASN A 501 14.11 1.66 5.55
C ASN A 501 15.09 1.13 6.61
N SER A 502 16.35 1.43 6.37
CA SER A 502 17.52 1.06 7.17
C SER A 502 17.49 1.48 8.65
N SER A 503 16.76 2.56 8.98
CA SER A 503 16.67 3.13 10.34
C SER A 503 15.49 2.58 11.14
N GLY A 504 14.61 1.81 10.49
CA GLY A 504 13.33 1.32 11.01
C GLY A 504 12.30 1.40 9.88
N GLY A 505 11.82 0.23 9.44
CA GLY A 505 10.93 0.14 8.30
C GLY A 505 9.49 0.54 8.64
N ALA A 506 8.83 1.21 7.72
CA ALA A 506 7.41 1.48 7.79
C ALA A 506 6.65 0.67 6.73
N THR A 507 5.39 0.43 7.05
CA THR A 507 4.45 -0.26 6.17
C THR A 507 3.29 0.66 5.82
N ALA A 508 2.60 0.37 4.73
CA ALA A 508 1.29 0.92 4.42
C ALA A 508 0.41 -0.17 3.82
N ARG A 509 -0.90 -0.07 4.04
CA ARG A 509 -1.85 -1.09 3.64
C ARG A 509 -3.11 -0.46 3.08
N ASP A 510 -3.61 -1.02 1.99
CA ASP A 510 -4.94 -0.76 1.48
C ASP A 510 -5.62 -2.07 1.08
N ASN A 511 -6.94 -2.16 1.18
CA ASN A 511 -7.71 -3.37 0.90
C ASN A 511 -8.66 -3.17 -0.28
N VAL A 512 -8.84 -4.22 -1.08
CA VAL A 512 -9.77 -4.22 -2.22
C VAL A 512 -10.57 -5.51 -2.24
N VAL A 513 -11.83 -5.42 -2.68
CA VAL A 513 -12.70 -6.57 -2.90
C VAL A 513 -12.86 -6.82 -4.40
N ILE A 514 -12.66 -8.07 -4.81
CA ILE A 514 -12.89 -8.53 -6.17
C ILE A 514 -14.12 -9.44 -6.19
N THR A 515 -15.14 -9.05 -6.94
CA THR A 515 -16.37 -9.81 -7.10
C THR A 515 -16.22 -10.78 -8.28
N VAL A 516 -16.24 -12.08 -8.00
CA VAL A 516 -16.35 -13.12 -9.03
C VAL A 516 -17.82 -13.26 -9.41
N ALA A 517 -18.18 -12.82 -10.61
CA ALA A 517 -19.53 -12.92 -11.14
C ALA A 517 -19.81 -14.31 -11.74
N ASP A 518 -21.07 -14.74 -11.72
CA ASP A 518 -21.53 -15.97 -12.39
C ASP A 518 -21.64 -15.77 -13.91
N ALA A 519 -20.49 -15.54 -14.55
CA ALA A 519 -20.34 -15.34 -15.98
C ALA A 519 -19.51 -16.48 -16.61
N GLU A 520 -19.63 -16.71 -17.90
CA GLU A 520 -18.71 -17.63 -18.59
C GLU A 520 -17.27 -17.12 -18.51
N ALA A 521 -16.32 -18.06 -18.48
CA ALA A 521 -14.90 -17.74 -18.40
C ALA A 521 -14.42 -17.01 -19.66
N PHE A 522 -13.64 -15.95 -19.46
CA PHE A 522 -12.99 -15.24 -20.54
C PHE A 522 -11.78 -16.04 -21.04
N THR A 523 -11.79 -16.44 -22.32
CA THR A 523 -10.78 -17.35 -22.89
C THR A 523 -10.38 -16.94 -24.30
N VAL A 524 -9.07 -16.95 -24.60
CA VAL A 524 -8.54 -16.76 -25.95
C VAL A 524 -8.71 -18.06 -26.73
N THR A 525 -9.50 -18.03 -27.80
CA THR A 525 -9.86 -19.20 -28.61
C THR A 525 -9.03 -19.33 -29.89
N ALA A 526 -8.44 -18.23 -30.38
CA ALA A 526 -7.50 -18.22 -31.50
C ALA A 526 -6.35 -17.22 -31.23
N PRO A 527 -5.08 -17.58 -31.50
CA PRO A 527 -4.63 -18.83 -32.14
C PRO A 527 -4.75 -20.05 -31.23
N SER A 528 -5.17 -21.18 -31.80
CA SER A 528 -5.22 -22.48 -31.12
C SER A 528 -4.25 -23.47 -31.78
N GLY A 529 -3.44 -24.15 -30.96
CA GLY A 529 -2.42 -25.09 -31.42
C GLY A 529 -1.21 -24.43 -32.10
N VAL A 530 -0.36 -25.25 -32.73
CA VAL A 530 0.86 -24.80 -33.41
C VAL A 530 0.49 -24.29 -34.81
N VAL A 531 0.16 -23.01 -34.91
CA VAL A 531 -0.02 -22.31 -36.19
C VAL A 531 1.27 -21.61 -36.60
N SER A 532 1.41 -21.31 -37.89
CA SER A 532 2.56 -20.60 -38.44
C SER A 532 2.07 -19.41 -39.25
N TRP A 533 2.50 -18.22 -38.85
CA TRP A 533 2.13 -16.94 -39.43
C TRP A 533 3.36 -16.25 -40.00
N ASN A 534 3.23 -15.61 -41.15
CA ASN A 534 4.30 -14.80 -41.70
C ASN A 534 4.20 -13.36 -41.15
N ALA A 535 5.34 -12.74 -40.88
CA ALA A 535 5.41 -11.31 -40.61
C ALA A 535 4.70 -10.53 -41.74
N GLY A 536 3.93 -9.51 -41.37
CA GLY A 536 3.09 -8.74 -42.29
C GLY A 536 1.83 -9.46 -42.77
N SER A 537 1.52 -10.67 -42.30
CA SER A 537 0.20 -11.25 -42.53
C SER A 537 -0.81 -10.66 -41.55
N SER A 538 -2.04 -10.44 -42.04
CA SER A 538 -3.18 -10.11 -41.19
C SER A 538 -3.77 -11.39 -40.59
N GLN A 539 -3.98 -11.41 -39.28
CA GLN A 539 -4.47 -12.56 -38.53
C GLN A 539 -5.60 -12.14 -37.59
N THR A 540 -6.62 -12.97 -37.46
CA THR A 540 -7.71 -12.72 -36.52
C THR A 540 -7.40 -13.38 -35.19
N ILE A 541 -7.36 -12.58 -34.12
CA ILE A 541 -7.37 -13.05 -32.73
C ILE A 541 -8.82 -13.16 -32.30
N SER A 542 -9.17 -14.24 -31.59
CA SER A 542 -10.54 -14.44 -31.12
C SER A 542 -10.56 -14.87 -29.66
N TRP A 543 -11.58 -14.45 -28.94
CA TRP A 543 -11.80 -14.78 -27.53
C TRP A 543 -13.29 -14.94 -27.23
N ASN A 544 -13.60 -15.70 -26.19
CA ASN A 544 -14.95 -15.78 -25.65
C ASN A 544 -15.23 -14.55 -24.79
N VAL A 545 -16.12 -13.68 -25.25
CA VAL A 545 -16.61 -12.52 -24.48
C VAL A 545 -17.47 -12.96 -23.30
N GLY A 546 -18.24 -14.04 -23.45
CA GLY A 546 -19.29 -14.40 -22.51
C GLY A 546 -20.26 -13.22 -22.31
N VAL A 547 -20.33 -12.70 -21.09
CA VAL A 547 -21.10 -11.49 -20.71
C VAL A 547 -20.21 -10.40 -20.09
N THR A 548 -18.88 -10.48 -20.31
CA THR A 548 -17.90 -9.59 -19.69
C THR A 548 -18.07 -8.12 -20.06
N ASN A 549 -18.63 -7.82 -21.23
CA ASN A 549 -18.89 -6.46 -21.72
C ASN A 549 -20.19 -5.82 -21.19
N THR A 550 -20.94 -6.55 -20.37
CA THR A 550 -22.19 -6.09 -19.74
C THR A 550 -22.06 -6.05 -18.21
N ALA A 551 -22.94 -5.30 -17.54
CA ALA A 551 -22.98 -5.28 -16.07
C ALA A 551 -23.24 -6.70 -15.53
N PRO A 552 -22.59 -7.12 -14.42
CA PRO A 552 -21.80 -6.30 -13.49
C PRO A 552 -20.31 -6.15 -13.85
N ILE A 553 -19.77 -6.89 -14.83
CA ILE A 553 -18.33 -6.86 -15.19
C ILE A 553 -17.96 -5.61 -15.99
N ASN A 554 -18.81 -5.24 -16.95
CA ASN A 554 -18.79 -3.98 -17.70
C ASN A 554 -17.46 -3.63 -18.43
N CYS A 555 -16.64 -4.62 -18.80
CA CYS A 555 -15.39 -4.41 -19.54
C CYS A 555 -15.66 -4.08 -21.02
N LYS A 556 -15.49 -2.81 -21.41
CA LYS A 556 -15.80 -2.33 -22.76
C LYS A 556 -14.72 -2.64 -23.76
N ASN A 557 -13.46 -2.60 -23.34
CA ASN A 557 -12.33 -2.68 -24.24
C ASN A 557 -11.27 -3.67 -23.75
N VAL A 558 -10.51 -4.24 -24.68
CA VAL A 558 -9.37 -5.13 -24.42
C VAL A 558 -8.12 -4.65 -25.13
N ASN A 559 -6.96 -5.05 -24.59
CA ASN A 559 -5.66 -4.90 -25.19
C ASN A 559 -5.14 -6.26 -25.64
N ILE A 560 -4.46 -6.30 -26.79
CA ILE A 560 -3.87 -7.50 -27.37
C ILE A 560 -2.36 -7.31 -27.44
N LYS A 561 -1.61 -8.18 -26.77
CA LYS A 561 -0.14 -8.12 -26.73
C LYS A 561 0.49 -9.44 -27.16
N LEU A 562 1.69 -9.34 -27.72
CA LEU A 562 2.51 -10.41 -28.23
C LEU A 562 3.73 -10.63 -27.33
N SER A 563 3.96 -11.90 -27.02
CA SER A 563 5.19 -12.43 -26.45
C SER A 563 5.98 -13.14 -27.55
N ILE A 564 7.32 -13.03 -27.48
CA ILE A 564 8.25 -13.77 -28.35
C ILE A 564 9.14 -14.76 -27.60
N ASP A 565 8.95 -14.87 -26.29
CA ASP A 565 9.78 -15.64 -25.34
C ASP A 565 8.99 -16.76 -24.64
N GLY A 566 7.91 -17.23 -25.26
CA GLY A 566 7.09 -18.33 -24.75
C GLY A 566 6.06 -17.91 -23.71
N GLY A 567 5.79 -16.61 -23.57
CA GLY A 567 4.86 -16.05 -22.59
C GLY A 567 5.52 -15.59 -21.29
N LEU A 568 6.86 -15.52 -21.23
CA LEU A 568 7.56 -14.99 -20.06
C LEU A 568 7.33 -13.47 -19.93
N THR A 569 7.31 -12.76 -21.05
CA THR A 569 7.00 -11.34 -21.13
C THR A 569 6.10 -11.02 -22.33
N PHE A 570 5.31 -9.93 -22.26
CA PHE A 570 4.43 -9.46 -23.33
C PHE A 570 4.73 -7.99 -23.70
N PRO A 571 5.93 -7.67 -24.21
CA PRO A 571 6.36 -6.29 -24.44
C PRO A 571 5.79 -5.66 -25.73
N ILE A 572 5.31 -6.45 -26.69
CA ILE A 572 4.86 -5.96 -27.99
C ILE A 572 3.35 -5.77 -27.95
N ILE A 573 2.89 -4.54 -28.11
CA ILE A 573 1.46 -4.22 -28.18
C ILE A 573 1.01 -4.36 -29.64
N LEU A 574 0.01 -5.20 -29.90
CA LEU A 574 -0.58 -5.37 -31.24
C LEU A 574 -1.80 -4.47 -31.43
N LYS A 575 -2.59 -4.28 -30.37
CA LYS A 575 -3.77 -3.43 -30.36
C LYS A 575 -4.10 -2.97 -28.95
N GLU A 576 -4.48 -1.70 -28.80
CA GLU A 576 -4.99 -1.15 -27.54
C GLU A 576 -6.44 -0.72 -27.69
N ASN A 577 -7.18 -0.79 -26.58
CA ASN A 577 -8.54 -0.29 -26.44
C ASN A 577 -9.51 -0.75 -27.55
N THR A 578 -9.35 -1.97 -28.07
CA THR A 578 -10.31 -2.51 -29.06
C THR A 578 -11.58 -3.00 -28.35
N PRO A 579 -12.79 -2.87 -28.94
CA PRO A 579 -14.01 -3.34 -28.31
C PRO A 579 -13.93 -4.80 -27.87
N ASN A 580 -14.50 -5.09 -26.70
CA ASN A 580 -14.64 -6.45 -26.19
C ASN A 580 -15.85 -7.15 -26.87
N ASP A 581 -15.70 -7.49 -28.14
CA ASP A 581 -16.74 -8.08 -28.99
C ASP A 581 -16.40 -9.48 -29.54
N GLY A 582 -15.20 -9.98 -29.24
CA GLY A 582 -14.82 -11.39 -29.39
C GLY A 582 -13.82 -11.68 -30.50
N ALA A 583 -13.52 -10.70 -31.36
CA ALA A 583 -12.48 -10.86 -32.36
C ALA A 583 -11.88 -9.53 -32.82
N GLU A 584 -10.57 -9.53 -33.04
CA GLU A 584 -9.86 -8.39 -33.63
C GLU A 584 -8.91 -8.89 -34.72
N GLU A 585 -8.87 -8.18 -35.84
CA GLU A 585 -7.88 -8.39 -36.89
C GLU A 585 -6.60 -7.60 -36.57
N ILE A 586 -5.46 -8.30 -36.46
CA ILE A 586 -4.15 -7.72 -36.15
C ILE A 586 -3.15 -8.00 -37.25
N LEU A 587 -2.19 -7.08 -37.42
CA LEU A 587 -1.04 -7.26 -38.30
C LEU A 587 0.10 -7.90 -37.50
N ILE A 588 0.71 -8.97 -38.02
CA ILE A 588 1.81 -9.64 -37.34
C ILE A 588 3.13 -8.86 -37.57
N PRO A 589 3.82 -8.40 -36.51
CA PRO A 589 5.06 -7.65 -36.64
C PRO A 589 6.23 -8.57 -37.04
N ASN A 590 7.34 -7.98 -37.49
CA ASN A 590 8.54 -8.71 -37.91
C ASN A 590 9.41 -9.14 -36.71
N ASN A 591 8.86 -10.01 -35.86
CA ASN A 591 9.57 -10.60 -34.73
C ASN A 591 9.58 -12.13 -34.84
N PRO A 592 10.40 -12.72 -35.73
CA PRO A 592 10.40 -14.15 -35.96
C PRO A 592 10.77 -14.92 -34.69
N THR A 593 9.96 -15.92 -34.35
CA THR A 593 10.13 -16.77 -33.17
C THR A 593 9.30 -18.04 -33.32
N GLU A 594 9.72 -19.12 -32.67
CA GLU A 594 8.94 -20.36 -32.54
C GLU A 594 8.14 -20.42 -31.23
N GLN A 595 8.24 -19.37 -30.41
CA GLN A 595 7.70 -19.31 -29.04
C GLN A 595 6.69 -18.17 -28.88
N ALA A 596 5.96 -17.80 -29.93
CA ALA A 596 5.03 -16.68 -29.85
C ALA A 596 3.81 -17.03 -28.98
N ARG A 597 3.36 -16.08 -28.17
CA ARG A 597 2.11 -16.17 -27.36
C ARG A 597 1.34 -14.86 -27.42
N ILE A 598 0.01 -14.95 -27.36
CA ILE A 598 -0.90 -13.80 -27.30
C ILE A 598 -1.54 -13.76 -25.92
N ILE A 599 -1.54 -12.57 -25.32
CA ILE A 599 -2.39 -12.23 -24.19
C ILE A 599 -3.46 -11.26 -24.67
N VAL A 600 -4.70 -11.54 -24.28
CA VAL A 600 -5.82 -10.58 -24.35
C VAL A 600 -6.15 -10.20 -22.92
N GLU A 601 -5.93 -8.95 -22.57
CA GLU A 601 -6.21 -8.41 -21.23
C GLU A 601 -7.28 -7.32 -21.31
N ALA A 602 -8.13 -7.21 -20.29
CA ALA A 602 -9.05 -6.10 -20.19
C ALA A 602 -8.29 -4.77 -20.10
N ALA A 603 -8.81 -3.74 -20.78
CA ALA A 603 -8.22 -2.39 -20.74
C ALA A 603 -8.75 -1.55 -19.56
N ASP A 604 -9.99 -1.83 -19.15
CA ASP A 604 -10.76 -1.14 -18.10
C ASP A 604 -11.18 -2.07 -16.95
N ASN A 605 -10.57 -3.26 -16.86
CA ASN A 605 -10.79 -4.27 -15.82
C ASN A 605 -9.48 -5.08 -15.61
N ILE A 606 -9.46 -6.03 -14.69
CA ILE A 606 -8.24 -6.72 -14.23
C ILE A 606 -8.07 -8.15 -14.76
N PHE A 607 -9.06 -8.69 -15.48
CA PHE A 607 -9.00 -10.05 -16.00
C PHE A 607 -8.24 -10.15 -17.33
N TYR A 608 -7.67 -11.32 -17.61
CA TYR A 608 -6.98 -11.59 -18.87
C TYR A 608 -7.01 -13.09 -19.20
N ASN A 609 -6.64 -13.43 -20.44
CA ASN A 609 -6.34 -14.79 -20.80
C ASN A 609 -5.22 -14.88 -21.86
N ILE A 610 -4.53 -16.02 -21.88
CA ILE A 610 -3.41 -16.29 -22.79
C ILE A 610 -3.78 -17.49 -23.66
N ASN A 611 -3.42 -17.42 -24.94
CA ASN A 611 -3.61 -18.54 -25.84
C ASN A 611 -2.84 -19.80 -25.34
N THR A 612 -3.35 -21.00 -25.66
CA THR A 612 -2.95 -22.24 -24.99
C THR A 612 -1.64 -22.87 -25.48
N SER A 613 -1.09 -22.43 -26.62
CA SER A 613 0.08 -23.06 -27.23
C SER A 613 0.97 -22.03 -27.92
N ASN A 614 2.27 -22.32 -27.99
CA ASN A 614 3.17 -21.51 -28.81
C ASN A 614 2.76 -21.61 -30.29
N PHE A 615 2.86 -20.50 -30.99
CA PHE A 615 2.78 -20.45 -32.44
C PHE A 615 4.08 -19.87 -33.03
N ILE A 616 4.24 -20.03 -34.34
CA ILE A 616 5.45 -19.65 -35.06
C ILE A 616 5.19 -18.35 -35.83
N ILE A 617 6.07 -17.36 -35.65
CA ILE A 617 6.17 -16.20 -36.52
C ILE A 617 7.37 -16.42 -37.44
N ASN A 618 7.12 -16.54 -38.73
CA ASN A 618 8.14 -16.63 -39.76
C ASN A 618 8.44 -15.25 -40.36
N SER A 619 9.68 -15.06 -40.77
CA SER A 619 10.07 -13.97 -41.66
C SER A 619 10.82 -14.60 -42.84
N THR A 620 10.07 -15.22 -43.75
CA THR A 620 10.64 -15.96 -44.90
C THR A 620 10.15 -15.47 -46.25
N GLU A 621 8.94 -14.90 -46.32
CA GLU A 621 8.38 -14.34 -47.56
C GLU A 621 8.77 -12.86 -47.70
N PRO A 622 9.21 -12.41 -48.89
CA PRO A 622 9.40 -10.99 -49.17
C PRO A 622 8.09 -10.22 -48.99
N THR A 623 8.08 -9.23 -48.09
CA THR A 623 6.92 -8.36 -47.85
C THR A 623 7.39 -7.01 -47.29
N PHE A 624 6.47 -6.09 -47.02
CA PHE A 624 6.73 -4.86 -46.29
C PHE A 624 5.73 -4.69 -45.14
N LEU A 625 6.08 -3.88 -44.15
CA LEU A 625 5.22 -3.44 -43.04
C LEU A 625 5.00 -1.93 -43.13
N VAL A 626 3.85 -1.48 -42.65
CA VAL A 626 3.55 -0.05 -42.47
C VAL A 626 3.14 0.16 -41.03
N GLU A 627 3.92 0.94 -40.30
CA GLU A 627 3.74 1.21 -38.87
C GLU A 627 3.66 2.72 -38.61
N THR A 628 3.09 3.15 -37.48
CA THR A 628 3.04 4.57 -37.09
C THR A 628 3.06 4.69 -35.57
N ASN A 629 3.70 5.73 -35.07
CA ASN A 629 3.59 6.13 -33.66
C ASN A 629 2.42 7.10 -33.42
N THR A 630 1.78 7.56 -34.49
CA THR A 630 0.69 8.53 -34.46
C THR A 630 -0.58 7.86 -34.95
N MET A 631 -1.35 7.25 -34.05
CA MET A 631 -2.57 6.51 -34.41
C MET A 631 -3.81 7.42 -34.52
N SER A 632 -3.81 8.56 -33.84
CA SER A 632 -4.91 9.54 -33.84
C SER A 632 -4.39 10.97 -33.95
N GLN A 633 -5.18 11.86 -34.57
CA GLN A 633 -4.93 13.30 -34.66
C GLN A 633 -6.22 14.07 -34.43
N THR A 634 -6.13 15.22 -33.76
CA THR A 634 -7.26 16.15 -33.59
C THR A 634 -6.96 17.46 -34.31
N VAL A 635 -7.89 17.92 -35.14
CA VAL A 635 -7.74 19.13 -35.97
C VAL A 635 -9.04 19.93 -36.04
N CYS A 636 -8.89 21.21 -36.34
CA CYS A 636 -10.01 22.10 -36.59
C CYS A 636 -10.44 22.06 -38.05
N ASN A 637 -11.75 22.06 -38.28
CA ASN A 637 -12.34 22.31 -39.59
C ASN A 637 -12.30 23.80 -39.98
N SER A 638 -11.32 24.55 -39.50
CA SER A 638 -11.13 25.95 -39.83
C SER A 638 -9.66 26.33 -39.73
N GLY A 639 -9.28 27.43 -40.38
CA GLY A 639 -7.90 27.92 -40.36
C GLY A 639 -6.96 27.12 -41.26
N ASN A 640 -7.50 26.30 -42.18
CA ASN A 640 -6.78 25.46 -43.12
C ASN A 640 -5.76 24.54 -42.44
N GLN A 641 -6.16 23.98 -41.28
CA GLN A 641 -5.33 23.03 -40.56
C GLN A 641 -5.14 21.74 -41.36
N ILE A 642 -4.05 21.06 -41.04
CA ILE A 642 -3.61 19.81 -41.68
C ILE A 642 -3.35 18.78 -40.61
N ALA A 643 -3.66 17.51 -40.90
CA ALA A 643 -3.27 16.38 -40.05
C ALA A 643 -2.11 15.63 -40.71
N ASN A 644 -1.02 15.43 -39.98
CA ASN A 644 0.13 14.68 -40.46
C ASN A 644 0.26 13.36 -39.68
N TYR A 645 0.50 12.28 -40.41
CA TYR A 645 0.81 10.97 -39.86
C TYR A 645 2.14 10.52 -40.43
N GLU A 646 3.08 10.17 -39.56
CA GLU A 646 4.38 9.63 -39.95
C GLU A 646 4.30 8.10 -40.02
N LEU A 647 4.36 7.56 -41.24
CA LEU A 647 4.31 6.13 -41.50
C LEU A 647 5.74 5.61 -41.70
N SER A 648 6.19 4.67 -40.87
CA SER A 648 7.44 3.92 -41.08
C SER A 648 7.13 2.73 -41.98
N VAL A 649 7.90 2.55 -43.06
CA VAL A 649 7.72 1.47 -44.02
C VAL A 649 8.98 0.62 -44.05
N ASP A 650 8.87 -0.62 -43.61
CA ASP A 650 10.01 -1.54 -43.49
C ASP A 650 9.87 -2.70 -44.47
N PHE A 651 10.87 -2.88 -45.33
CA PHE A 651 10.94 -3.93 -46.34
C PHE A 651 11.66 -5.14 -45.74
N ILE A 652 10.99 -6.27 -45.70
CA ILE A 652 11.50 -7.47 -45.03
C ILE A 652 11.75 -8.60 -46.03
N ASN A 653 12.76 -9.43 -45.73
CA ASN A 653 13.16 -10.62 -46.51
C ASN A 653 13.47 -10.35 -47.99
N GLY A 654 14.10 -9.21 -48.29
CA GLY A 654 14.54 -8.89 -49.65
C GLY A 654 13.42 -8.44 -50.58
N PHE A 655 12.28 -8.03 -50.02
CA PHE A 655 11.27 -7.30 -50.77
C PHE A 655 11.89 -6.06 -51.43
N SER A 656 11.51 -5.78 -52.68
CA SER A 656 12.13 -4.71 -53.49
C SER A 656 11.18 -4.11 -54.53
N GLU A 657 9.88 -4.43 -54.44
CA GLU A 657 8.88 -3.83 -55.32
C GLU A 657 8.54 -2.41 -54.87
N GLU A 658 8.12 -1.57 -55.82
CA GLU A 658 7.62 -0.24 -55.50
C GLU A 658 6.29 -0.32 -54.74
N VAL A 659 6.25 0.33 -53.58
CA VAL A 659 5.04 0.47 -52.75
C VAL A 659 4.46 1.86 -52.96
N THR A 660 3.19 1.91 -53.32
CA THR A 660 2.38 3.14 -53.47
C THR A 660 1.33 3.22 -52.37
N PHE A 661 0.88 4.42 -52.01
CA PHE A 661 -0.05 4.61 -50.89
C PHE A 661 -1.37 5.21 -51.36
N SER A 662 -2.46 4.78 -50.72
CA SER A 662 -3.81 5.30 -50.94
C SER A 662 -4.59 5.33 -49.63
N THR A 663 -5.67 6.11 -49.56
CA THR A 663 -6.52 6.19 -48.37
C THR A 663 -8.00 6.05 -48.70
N THR A 664 -8.77 5.57 -47.73
CA THR A 664 -10.23 5.63 -47.70
C THR A 664 -10.72 6.09 -46.33
N GLY A 665 -11.92 6.66 -46.24
CA GLY A 665 -12.55 7.03 -44.96
C GLY A 665 -12.25 8.45 -44.46
N GLN A 666 -11.39 9.21 -45.15
CA GLN A 666 -11.20 10.64 -44.87
C GLN A 666 -12.48 11.47 -45.13
N PRO A 667 -12.60 12.68 -44.55
CA PRO A 667 -13.74 13.57 -44.79
C PRO A 667 -13.99 13.87 -46.27
N THR A 668 -15.26 14.07 -46.64
CA THR A 668 -15.63 14.46 -48.01
C THR A 668 -14.90 15.75 -48.42
N ASN A 669 -14.27 15.75 -49.60
CA ASN A 669 -13.43 16.83 -50.14
C ASN A 669 -12.06 17.01 -49.48
N ALA A 670 -11.72 16.26 -48.42
CA ALA A 670 -10.37 16.26 -47.87
C ALA A 670 -9.41 15.57 -48.85
N VAL A 671 -8.18 16.09 -48.92
CA VAL A 671 -7.13 15.57 -49.81
C VAL A 671 -6.03 14.95 -48.96
N ALA A 672 -5.85 13.63 -49.12
CA ALA A 672 -4.72 12.91 -48.56
C ALA A 672 -3.56 12.89 -49.58
N THR A 673 -2.38 13.32 -49.17
CA THR A 673 -1.15 13.28 -49.97
C THR A 673 -0.05 12.55 -49.20
N PHE A 674 0.84 11.91 -49.93
CA PHE A 674 1.96 11.14 -49.37
C PHE A 674 3.28 11.71 -49.86
N SER A 675 4.23 11.86 -48.94
CA SER A 675 5.59 12.33 -49.26
C SER A 675 6.63 11.41 -48.58
N PRO A 676 7.36 10.59 -49.36
CA PRO A 676 7.26 10.40 -50.81
C PRO A 676 5.97 9.68 -51.24
N THR A 677 5.58 9.79 -52.52
CA THR A 677 4.36 9.14 -53.05
C THR A 677 4.49 7.63 -53.24
N SER A 678 5.73 7.15 -53.37
CA SER A 678 6.09 5.75 -53.43
C SER A 678 7.46 5.52 -52.78
N ILE A 679 7.75 4.28 -52.40
CA ILE A 679 9.03 3.89 -51.80
C ILE A 679 9.43 2.48 -52.28
N THR A 680 10.74 2.20 -52.33
CA THR A 680 11.30 0.92 -52.83
C THR A 680 12.29 0.28 -51.85
N ASN A 681 12.44 0.85 -50.66
CA ASN A 681 13.33 0.43 -49.58
C ASN A 681 12.80 0.97 -48.24
N ASP A 682 13.43 0.59 -47.13
CA ASP A 682 13.07 1.09 -45.81
C ASP A 682 13.05 2.63 -45.77
N GLY A 683 12.02 3.21 -45.14
CA GLY A 683 11.97 4.65 -44.92
C GLY A 683 10.61 5.16 -44.47
N ASN A 684 10.56 6.46 -44.23
CA ASN A 684 9.38 7.13 -43.70
C ASN A 684 8.57 7.79 -44.81
N VAL A 685 7.24 7.68 -44.70
CA VAL A 685 6.25 8.32 -45.57
C VAL A 685 5.35 9.19 -44.71
N ILE A 686 5.31 10.49 -44.98
CA ILE A 686 4.39 11.40 -44.29
C ILE A 686 3.08 11.40 -45.07
N MET A 687 1.99 10.97 -44.44
CA MET A 687 0.64 11.18 -44.93
C MET A 687 0.10 12.50 -44.39
N GLN A 688 -0.21 13.43 -45.28
CA GLN A 688 -0.82 14.72 -44.97
C GLN A 688 -2.26 14.75 -45.45
N ILE A 689 -3.19 15.02 -44.53
CA ILE A 689 -4.60 15.29 -44.85
C ILE A 689 -4.83 16.79 -44.77
N SER A 690 -5.38 17.35 -45.84
CA SER A 690 -5.62 18.78 -46.02
C SER A 690 -7.04 19.06 -46.54
N ASN A 691 -7.38 20.35 -46.69
CA ASN A 691 -8.70 20.81 -47.13
C ASN A 691 -9.84 20.41 -46.17
N LEU A 692 -9.59 20.60 -44.87
CA LEU A 692 -10.50 20.22 -43.79
C LEU A 692 -11.49 21.32 -43.39
N ASP A 693 -11.39 22.52 -43.97
CA ASP A 693 -12.16 23.72 -43.58
C ASP A 693 -13.70 23.58 -43.70
N THR A 694 -14.18 22.57 -44.42
CA THR A 694 -15.61 22.28 -44.56
C THR A 694 -15.97 20.86 -44.10
N ALA A 695 -15.04 20.17 -43.44
CA ALA A 695 -15.29 18.85 -42.91
C ALA A 695 -16.30 18.92 -41.76
N THR A 696 -17.28 18.01 -41.76
CA THR A 696 -18.22 17.87 -40.64
C THR A 696 -17.43 17.49 -39.38
N ALA A 697 -17.70 18.16 -38.26
CA ALA A 697 -17.07 17.82 -37.00
C ALA A 697 -17.56 16.46 -36.51
N GLN A 698 -16.65 15.49 -36.42
CA GLN A 698 -16.86 14.12 -35.95
C GLN A 698 -15.52 13.36 -35.97
N ASN A 699 -15.53 12.12 -35.47
CA ASN A 699 -14.43 11.17 -35.65
C ASN A 699 -14.52 10.52 -37.04
N TYR A 700 -13.40 10.47 -37.74
CA TYR A 700 -13.24 9.76 -39.00
C TYR A 700 -12.23 8.63 -38.84
N THR A 701 -12.59 7.45 -39.35
CA THR A 701 -11.70 6.29 -39.43
C THR A 701 -11.08 6.23 -40.82
N ILE A 702 -9.76 6.36 -40.90
CA ILE A 702 -9.00 6.47 -42.15
C ILE A 702 -8.19 5.20 -42.35
N THR A 703 -8.48 4.46 -43.41
CA THR A 703 -7.70 3.29 -43.80
C THR A 703 -6.66 3.69 -44.83
N VAL A 704 -5.39 3.57 -44.47
CA VAL A 704 -4.25 3.73 -45.37
C VAL A 704 -3.91 2.37 -45.95
N THR A 705 -3.78 2.28 -47.28
CA THR A 705 -3.36 1.06 -47.98
C THR A 705 -2.04 1.32 -48.69
N GLY A 706 -1.00 0.60 -48.26
CA GLY A 706 0.24 0.42 -49.04
C GLY A 706 0.04 -0.71 -50.04
N HIS A 707 0.36 -0.47 -51.31
CA HIS A 707 0.11 -1.40 -52.41
C HIS A 707 1.34 -1.54 -53.31
N SER A 708 1.74 -2.78 -53.54
CA SER A 708 2.73 -3.22 -54.53
C SER A 708 2.07 -4.22 -55.50
N ASN A 709 2.82 -4.81 -56.44
CA ASN A 709 2.22 -5.77 -57.38
C ASN A 709 1.84 -7.09 -56.71
N THR A 710 2.60 -7.51 -55.69
CA THR A 710 2.42 -8.81 -55.02
C THR A 710 1.87 -8.72 -53.60
N VAL A 711 2.09 -7.61 -52.91
CA VAL A 711 1.72 -7.42 -51.50
C VAL A 711 0.89 -6.15 -51.30
N SER A 712 -0.12 -6.23 -50.45
CA SER A 712 -0.87 -5.07 -49.99
C SER A 712 -1.00 -5.10 -48.47
N GLN A 713 -0.66 -3.99 -47.82
CA GLN A 713 -0.77 -3.80 -46.37
C GLN A 713 -1.73 -2.67 -46.05
N LYS A 714 -2.40 -2.77 -44.91
CA LYS A 714 -3.34 -1.75 -44.43
C LYS A 714 -3.01 -1.35 -43.01
N ILE A 715 -3.19 -0.06 -42.72
CA ILE A 715 -3.20 0.48 -41.37
C ILE A 715 -4.41 1.40 -41.21
N VAL A 716 -5.04 1.38 -40.04
CA VAL A 716 -6.23 2.18 -39.73
C VAL A 716 -5.83 3.27 -38.73
N LEU A 717 -6.20 4.52 -39.03
CA LEU A 717 -5.87 5.72 -38.28
C LEU A 717 -7.15 6.48 -37.92
N GLU A 718 -7.13 7.27 -36.86
CA GLU A 718 -8.25 8.12 -36.46
C GLU A 718 -7.96 9.60 -36.71
N LEU A 719 -8.96 10.33 -37.20
CA LEU A 719 -8.94 11.78 -37.35
C LEU A 719 -10.16 12.37 -36.66
N ASN A 720 -9.96 13.05 -35.52
CA ASN A 720 -10.98 13.82 -34.85
C ASN A 720 -11.01 15.23 -35.45
N VAL A 721 -12.12 15.56 -36.13
CA VAL A 721 -12.34 16.90 -36.68
C VAL A 721 -13.30 17.64 -35.75
N GLN A 722 -12.88 18.80 -35.27
CA GLN A 722 -13.70 19.68 -34.42
C GLN A 722 -14.07 20.96 -35.16
N SER A 723 -15.19 21.55 -34.77
CA SER A 723 -15.67 22.83 -35.30
C SER A 723 -15.44 23.98 -34.33
N ASN A 724 -15.06 25.15 -34.84
CA ASN A 724 -15.01 26.39 -34.06
C ASN A 724 -16.41 26.95 -33.72
N THR A 725 -17.44 26.40 -34.36
CA THR A 725 -18.84 26.71 -34.08
C THR A 725 -19.38 25.66 -33.12
N ILE A 726 -19.54 26.04 -31.85
CA ILE A 726 -20.06 25.21 -30.76
C ILE A 726 -21.48 25.69 -30.42
N GLN A 727 -22.41 24.79 -30.17
CA GLN A 727 -23.77 25.17 -29.76
C GLN A 727 -23.77 25.62 -28.29
N ASN A 728 -24.69 26.52 -27.94
CA ASN A 728 -24.82 26.92 -26.53
C ASN A 728 -25.38 25.76 -25.70
N SER A 729 -24.85 25.59 -24.48
CA SER A 729 -25.34 24.60 -23.53
C SER A 729 -26.77 24.90 -23.08
N ILE A 730 -27.59 23.85 -22.96
CA ILE A 730 -28.97 23.92 -22.44
C ILE A 730 -28.95 23.47 -20.98
N LEU A 731 -29.32 24.36 -20.05
CA LEU A 731 -29.29 24.08 -18.61
C LEU A 731 -30.52 23.25 -18.18
N ASN A 732 -30.32 22.27 -17.29
CA ASN A 732 -31.37 21.36 -16.82
C ASN A 732 -31.67 21.53 -15.33
N THR A 733 -30.68 21.28 -14.44
CA THR A 733 -30.85 21.36 -12.98
C THR A 733 -29.77 22.23 -12.34
N PRO A 734 -30.08 22.96 -11.26
CA PRO A 734 -31.40 23.33 -10.76
C PRO A 734 -32.23 24.07 -11.83
N ALA A 735 -33.55 23.92 -11.79
CA ALA A 735 -34.43 24.63 -12.71
C ALA A 735 -34.36 26.15 -12.47
N ASN A 736 -34.62 26.95 -13.50
CA ASN A 736 -34.59 28.41 -13.37
C ASN A 736 -35.63 28.92 -12.35
N ASN A 737 -35.18 29.71 -11.38
CA ASN A 737 -35.91 30.18 -10.19
C ASN A 737 -36.29 29.08 -9.20
N ALA A 738 -35.56 27.96 -9.15
CA ALA A 738 -35.74 26.97 -8.09
C ALA A 738 -35.48 27.59 -6.71
N THR A 739 -36.28 27.21 -5.72
CA THR A 739 -36.09 27.55 -4.30
C THR A 739 -35.84 26.28 -3.51
N GLU A 740 -35.38 26.40 -2.26
CA GLU A 740 -35.06 25.24 -1.40
C GLU A 740 -34.03 24.29 -2.05
N VAL A 741 -33.08 24.86 -2.79
CA VAL A 741 -32.01 24.08 -3.38
C VAL A 741 -30.98 23.73 -2.29
N ALA A 742 -30.51 22.48 -2.28
CA ALA A 742 -29.46 22.04 -1.35
C ALA A 742 -28.22 22.96 -1.41
N LEU A 743 -27.47 23.04 -0.31
CA LEU A 743 -26.28 23.89 -0.24
C LEU A 743 -25.14 23.40 -1.16
N THR A 744 -25.18 22.14 -1.60
CA THR A 744 -24.23 21.50 -2.53
C THR A 744 -24.93 21.04 -3.82
N PRO A 745 -25.49 21.97 -4.63
CA PRO A 745 -26.31 21.60 -5.78
C PRO A 745 -25.51 20.91 -6.89
N ILE A 746 -26.14 19.91 -7.51
CA ILE A 746 -25.63 19.30 -8.76
C ILE A 746 -26.21 20.07 -9.95
N LEU A 747 -25.35 20.84 -10.61
CA LEU A 747 -25.63 21.55 -11.84
C LEU A 747 -25.54 20.58 -13.03
N THR A 748 -26.56 20.50 -13.88
CA THR A 748 -26.53 19.64 -15.09
C THR A 748 -27.01 20.37 -16.33
N TRP A 749 -26.47 20.01 -17.50
CA TRP A 749 -26.82 20.57 -18.80
C TRP A 749 -26.74 19.51 -19.91
N SER A 750 -27.27 19.82 -21.09
CA SER A 750 -27.15 18.94 -22.26
C SER A 750 -25.75 18.98 -22.85
N ALA A 751 -25.14 17.81 -23.06
CA ALA A 751 -23.84 17.68 -23.71
C ALA A 751 -23.90 18.04 -25.20
N ASP A 752 -22.89 18.77 -25.70
CA ASP A 752 -22.63 19.02 -27.12
C ASP A 752 -21.56 18.02 -27.60
N SER A 753 -21.82 17.34 -28.71
CA SER A 753 -20.89 16.38 -29.32
C SER A 753 -19.59 17.01 -29.86
N ASN A 754 -19.59 18.33 -30.07
CA ASN A 754 -18.44 19.10 -30.53
C ASN A 754 -17.69 19.80 -29.37
N ALA A 755 -18.17 19.71 -28.13
CA ALA A 755 -17.50 20.25 -26.94
C ALA A 755 -16.66 19.16 -26.26
N SER A 756 -15.42 19.50 -25.91
CA SER A 756 -14.55 18.63 -25.09
C SER A 756 -14.53 19.01 -23.61
N SER A 757 -14.99 20.22 -23.28
CA SER A 757 -15.12 20.69 -21.90
C SER A 757 -16.14 21.83 -21.78
N TYR A 758 -16.47 22.20 -20.55
CA TYR A 758 -17.46 23.22 -20.21
C TYR A 758 -16.95 24.10 -19.08
N GLU A 759 -16.91 25.41 -19.29
CA GLU A 759 -16.68 26.39 -18.24
C GLU A 759 -18.01 26.68 -17.53
N VAL A 760 -18.07 26.39 -16.23
CA VAL A 760 -19.25 26.54 -15.37
C VAL A 760 -18.99 27.69 -14.41
N GLN A 761 -19.92 28.64 -14.36
CA GLN A 761 -19.86 29.78 -13.45
C GLN A 761 -21.07 29.81 -12.53
N ILE A 762 -20.85 30.12 -11.25
CA ILE A 762 -21.85 30.44 -10.24
C ILE A 762 -21.49 31.83 -9.67
N ALA A 763 -22.46 32.73 -9.51
CA ALA A 763 -22.26 34.09 -9.04
C ALA A 763 -23.40 34.54 -8.11
N ASN A 764 -23.12 35.54 -7.26
CA ASN A 764 -24.12 36.19 -6.40
C ASN A 764 -24.95 37.25 -7.15
N ASP A 765 -24.54 37.60 -8.37
CA ASP A 765 -25.21 38.61 -9.17
C ASP A 765 -25.39 38.17 -10.63
N VAL A 766 -26.46 38.66 -11.25
CA VAL A 766 -26.84 38.33 -12.62
C VAL A 766 -25.80 38.77 -13.67
N ASN A 767 -24.94 39.75 -13.36
CA ASN A 767 -23.91 40.22 -14.29
C ASN A 767 -22.59 39.46 -14.13
N PHE A 768 -22.50 38.50 -13.21
CA PHE A 768 -21.30 37.71 -12.92
C PHE A 768 -20.08 38.60 -12.61
N VAL A 769 -20.29 39.61 -11.77
CA VAL A 769 -19.22 40.47 -11.22
C VAL A 769 -18.66 39.84 -9.95
N ASP A 770 -19.52 39.27 -9.11
CA ASP A 770 -19.19 38.55 -7.88
C ASP A 770 -19.35 37.05 -8.10
N ILE A 771 -18.30 36.45 -8.68
CA ILE A 771 -18.25 35.03 -9.05
C ILE A 771 -17.85 34.21 -7.81
N VAL A 772 -18.71 33.26 -7.47
CA VAL A 772 -18.56 32.31 -6.35
C VAL A 772 -17.78 31.08 -6.78
N SER A 773 -18.01 30.61 -8.00
CA SER A 773 -17.28 29.48 -8.59
C SER A 773 -17.09 29.68 -10.09
N ASN A 774 -15.90 29.34 -10.60
CA ASN A 774 -15.57 29.33 -12.02
C ASN A 774 -14.62 28.16 -12.29
N THR A 775 -15.11 27.11 -12.92
CA THR A 775 -14.32 25.89 -13.18
C THR A 775 -14.56 25.37 -14.58
N THR A 776 -13.67 24.51 -15.06
CA THR A 776 -13.83 23.80 -16.34
C THR A 776 -13.94 22.31 -16.10
N VAL A 777 -15.03 21.69 -16.57
CA VAL A 777 -15.27 20.24 -16.44
C VAL A 777 -15.35 19.57 -17.80
N ALA A 778 -14.94 18.30 -17.90
CA ALA A 778 -15.05 17.52 -19.13
C ALA A 778 -16.46 16.94 -19.36
N THR A 779 -17.24 16.78 -18.29
CA THR A 779 -18.59 16.17 -18.32
C THR A 779 -19.69 17.22 -18.30
N SER A 780 -20.93 16.84 -18.63
CA SER A 780 -22.08 17.74 -18.64
C SER A 780 -22.77 17.91 -17.28
N SER A 781 -22.01 17.79 -16.20
CA SER A 781 -22.46 17.90 -14.81
C SER A 781 -21.38 18.50 -13.93
N PHE A 782 -21.77 19.29 -12.93
CA PHE A 782 -20.87 19.85 -11.94
C PHE A 782 -21.53 19.84 -10.56
N SER A 783 -20.89 19.25 -9.56
CA SER A 783 -21.30 19.38 -8.16
C SER A 783 -20.65 20.63 -7.59
N ALA A 784 -21.47 21.60 -7.17
CA ALA A 784 -20.96 22.82 -6.59
C ALA A 784 -20.48 22.58 -5.16
N ASN A 785 -19.40 23.27 -4.79
CA ASN A 785 -19.01 23.41 -3.39
C ASN A 785 -20.14 24.06 -2.58
N ARG A 786 -20.10 23.89 -1.26
CA ARG A 786 -21.13 24.41 -0.37
C ARG A 786 -21.33 25.91 -0.56
N LEU A 787 -22.56 26.28 -0.87
CA LEU A 787 -23.06 27.63 -1.04
C LEU A 787 -23.67 28.14 0.27
N LEU A 788 -23.66 29.46 0.47
CA LEU A 788 -24.39 30.09 1.58
C LEU A 788 -25.89 29.81 1.44
N GLY A 789 -26.55 29.47 2.55
CA GLY A 789 -28.00 29.29 2.60
C GLY A 789 -28.80 30.60 2.48
N ASP A 790 -30.09 30.47 2.21
CA ASP A 790 -31.02 31.60 1.95
C ASP A 790 -30.45 32.66 0.98
N THR A 791 -29.64 32.21 0.02
CA THR A 791 -28.93 33.08 -0.92
C THR A 791 -29.30 32.72 -2.34
N SER A 792 -29.60 33.75 -3.14
CA SER A 792 -29.86 33.59 -4.57
C SER A 792 -28.57 33.58 -5.37
N TYR A 793 -28.35 32.52 -6.12
CA TYR A 793 -27.23 32.37 -7.04
C TYR A 793 -27.69 32.42 -8.50
N PHE A 794 -26.77 32.82 -9.37
CA PHE A 794 -26.90 32.82 -10.82
C PHE A 794 -25.84 31.90 -11.40
N TRP A 795 -26.19 31.05 -12.35
CA TRP A 795 -25.25 30.16 -12.98
C TRP A 795 -25.43 30.06 -14.49
N ARG A 796 -24.32 29.78 -15.18
CA ARG A 796 -24.25 29.67 -16.64
C ARG A 796 -23.10 28.75 -17.04
N VAL A 797 -23.20 28.17 -18.23
CA VAL A 797 -22.23 27.21 -18.76
C VAL A 797 -21.79 27.63 -20.16
N LYS A 798 -20.48 27.59 -20.44
CA LYS A 798 -19.91 27.86 -21.76
C LYS A 798 -19.13 26.64 -22.26
N PRO A 799 -19.56 26.00 -23.35
CA PRO A 799 -18.86 24.85 -23.92
C PRO A 799 -17.59 25.27 -24.67
N LYS A 800 -16.57 24.41 -24.66
CA LYS A 800 -15.24 24.65 -25.25
C LYS A 800 -14.70 23.43 -25.96
N ASN A 801 -13.84 23.66 -26.95
CA ASN A 801 -13.03 22.63 -27.59
C ASN A 801 -11.67 23.20 -28.04
N LEU A 802 -10.86 22.41 -28.76
CA LEU A 802 -9.54 22.85 -29.24
C LEU A 802 -9.63 24.04 -30.22
N CYS A 803 -10.75 24.15 -30.93
CA CYS A 803 -10.94 25.08 -32.05
C CYS A 803 -11.60 26.40 -31.66
N GLY A 804 -12.16 26.48 -30.45
CA GLY A 804 -12.75 27.69 -29.94
C GLY A 804 -13.60 27.47 -28.70
N GLU A 805 -14.25 28.54 -28.28
CA GLU A 805 -15.20 28.55 -27.18
C GLU A 805 -16.57 28.99 -27.70
N GLY A 806 -17.63 28.39 -27.19
CA GLY A 806 -19.00 28.81 -27.44
C GLY A 806 -19.36 30.08 -26.67
N SER A 807 -20.64 30.47 -26.73
CA SER A 807 -21.16 31.49 -25.82
C SER A 807 -21.64 30.86 -24.52
N PHE A 808 -21.71 31.64 -23.46
CA PHE A 808 -22.42 31.22 -22.26
C PHE A 808 -23.89 30.90 -22.58
N SER A 809 -24.42 29.90 -21.89
CA SER A 809 -25.84 29.55 -21.86
C SER A 809 -26.70 30.72 -21.39
N GLU A 810 -28.02 30.54 -21.44
CA GLU A 810 -28.92 31.37 -20.64
C GLU A 810 -28.53 31.28 -19.16
N ILE A 811 -28.79 32.36 -18.43
CA ILE A 811 -28.51 32.45 -17.00
C ILE A 811 -29.70 31.83 -16.27
N PHE A 812 -29.45 30.77 -15.50
CA PHE A 812 -30.42 30.26 -14.54
C PHE A 812 -30.12 30.82 -13.16
N THR A 813 -31.17 31.04 -12.37
CA THR A 813 -31.05 31.41 -10.96
C THR A 813 -31.68 30.36 -10.08
N PHE A 814 -31.17 30.21 -8.86
CA PHE A 814 -31.79 29.41 -7.81
C PHE A 814 -31.51 30.03 -6.44
N THR A 815 -32.38 29.76 -5.47
CA THR A 815 -32.20 30.15 -4.07
C THR A 815 -31.97 28.88 -3.25
N THR A 816 -30.87 28.86 -2.52
CA THR A 816 -30.55 27.77 -1.58
C THR A 816 -31.53 27.74 -0.41
N LEU A 817 -31.70 26.57 0.20
CA LEU A 817 -32.52 26.39 1.41
C LEU A 817 -32.11 27.31 2.56
N THR A 818 -33.06 27.58 3.46
CA THR A 818 -32.78 28.29 4.72
C THR A 818 -32.17 27.30 5.72
N PRO A 819 -30.91 27.50 6.16
CA PRO A 819 -30.28 26.52 7.04
C PRO A 819 -30.83 26.61 8.46
N SER A 820 -31.28 25.47 9.01
CA SER A 820 -31.76 25.35 10.38
C SER A 820 -31.53 23.94 10.88
N TYR A 821 -30.97 23.80 12.08
CA TYR A 821 -30.93 22.53 12.78
C TYR A 821 -32.35 22.12 13.24
N CYS A 822 -32.56 20.82 13.38
CA CYS A 822 -33.78 20.27 13.97
C CYS A 822 -33.92 20.66 15.45
N MET A 823 -35.17 20.71 15.93
CA MET A 823 -35.47 20.83 17.37
C MET A 823 -35.10 19.54 18.10
N SER A 824 -34.68 19.66 19.36
CA SER A 824 -34.32 18.53 20.23
C SER A 824 -34.65 18.93 21.67
N THR A 825 -35.85 18.53 22.10
CA THR A 825 -36.51 18.92 23.33
C THR A 825 -36.96 17.68 24.08
N PHE A 826 -37.06 17.82 25.40
CA PHE A 826 -37.55 16.81 26.34
C PHE A 826 -38.61 17.43 27.25
N THR A 827 -39.46 16.59 27.84
CA THR A 827 -40.43 17.05 28.85
C THR A 827 -39.85 16.80 30.22
N ASP A 828 -39.04 17.74 30.71
CA ASP A 828 -38.66 17.67 32.11
C ASP A 828 -39.86 18.09 33.00
N GLU A 829 -40.31 17.20 33.88
CA GLU A 829 -41.40 17.49 34.81
C GLU A 829 -40.94 18.50 35.86
N GLN A 830 -41.89 19.25 36.45
CA GLN A 830 -41.58 20.12 37.59
C GLN A 830 -41.07 19.31 38.79
N GLY A 831 -39.74 19.14 38.88
CA GLY A 831 -39.07 18.35 39.91
C GLY A 831 -38.09 17.29 39.40
N GLY A 832 -37.88 17.16 38.09
CA GLY A 832 -36.81 16.33 37.54
C GLY A 832 -35.42 16.82 37.96
N THR A 833 -34.52 15.87 38.15
CA THR A 833 -33.12 16.13 38.56
C THR A 833 -32.12 15.62 37.53
N GLU A 834 -32.58 14.94 36.47
CA GLU A 834 -31.74 14.48 35.36
C GLU A 834 -31.29 15.69 34.54
N HIS A 835 -29.99 15.85 34.31
CA HIS A 835 -29.44 16.92 33.47
C HIS A 835 -27.94 16.75 33.22
N ILE A 836 -27.45 17.40 32.17
CA ILE A 836 -26.04 17.67 31.93
C ILE A 836 -25.58 18.72 32.95
N THR A 837 -24.46 18.42 33.61
CA THR A 837 -23.87 19.30 34.64
C THR A 837 -22.59 19.97 34.15
N ASN A 838 -21.83 19.30 33.27
CA ASN A 838 -20.62 19.87 32.69
C ASN A 838 -20.31 19.27 31.31
N VAL A 839 -19.98 20.14 30.35
CA VAL A 839 -19.39 19.73 29.06
C VAL A 839 -18.03 20.38 28.92
N THR A 840 -17.01 19.56 28.66
CA THR A 840 -15.69 20.03 28.23
C THR A 840 -15.32 19.47 26.88
N PHE A 841 -14.84 20.34 25.99
CA PHE A 841 -14.33 19.96 24.68
C PHE A 841 -13.31 20.98 24.18
N ASN A 842 -12.03 20.58 24.16
CA ASN A 842 -10.90 21.48 23.95
C ASN A 842 -10.96 22.71 24.89
N THR A 843 -11.23 23.94 24.40
CA THR A 843 -11.34 25.13 25.25
C THR A 843 -12.74 25.35 25.83
N ILE A 844 -13.76 24.60 25.39
CA ILE A 844 -15.08 24.61 26.03
C ILE A 844 -14.95 23.92 27.39
N ASN A 845 -15.45 24.60 28.42
CA ASN A 845 -15.68 24.04 29.74
C ASN A 845 -16.86 24.80 30.36
N ASN A 846 -18.06 24.24 30.19
CA ASN A 846 -19.31 24.86 30.61
C ASN A 846 -19.95 24.04 31.73
N ASN A 847 -20.24 24.68 32.87
CA ASN A 847 -21.07 24.07 33.91
C ASN A 847 -22.49 24.62 33.74
N SER A 848 -23.42 23.73 33.48
CA SER A 848 -24.83 23.99 33.27
C SER A 848 -25.65 23.47 34.45
N GLY A 849 -26.93 23.77 34.44
CA GLY A 849 -27.88 23.27 35.43
C GLY A 849 -29.20 22.96 34.74
N ASN A 850 -29.99 22.08 35.34
CA ASN A 850 -31.18 21.52 34.71
C ASN A 850 -32.14 22.57 34.09
N ASP A 851 -32.43 22.44 32.80
CA ASP A 851 -33.55 23.12 32.16
C ASP A 851 -34.90 22.40 32.36
N THR A 852 -35.65 22.86 33.36
CA THR A 852 -36.97 22.30 33.69
C THR A 852 -38.11 22.83 32.79
N VAL A 853 -37.83 23.33 31.59
CA VAL A 853 -38.83 23.92 30.68
C VAL A 853 -39.08 23.00 29.50
N ASP A 854 -38.04 22.73 28.71
CA ASP A 854 -38.11 21.86 27.55
C ASP A 854 -36.81 21.03 27.36
N GLY A 855 -35.95 20.98 28.38
CA GLY A 855 -34.72 20.20 28.37
C GLY A 855 -33.74 20.63 27.28
N TYR A 856 -33.87 21.85 26.74
CA TYR A 856 -32.99 22.36 25.69
C TYR A 856 -32.27 23.63 26.12
N GLN A 857 -30.94 23.59 26.08
CA GLN A 857 -30.10 24.75 26.40
C GLN A 857 -29.20 25.14 25.22
N ASP A 858 -29.35 26.39 24.78
CA ASP A 858 -28.48 27.01 23.78
C ASP A 858 -27.25 27.63 24.45
N PHE A 859 -26.10 26.95 24.36
CA PHE A 859 -24.79 27.42 24.78
C PHE A 859 -23.89 27.78 23.62
N THR A 860 -24.45 28.15 22.47
CA THR A 860 -23.70 28.40 21.24
C THR A 860 -22.81 29.64 21.32
N SER A 861 -22.95 30.45 22.38
CA SER A 861 -21.99 31.49 22.77
C SER A 861 -20.62 30.93 23.21
N PHE A 862 -20.58 29.70 23.72
CA PHE A 862 -19.34 28.97 23.98
C PHE A 862 -18.85 28.33 22.68
N SER A 863 -17.57 28.58 22.38
CA SER A 863 -16.95 28.01 21.20
C SER A 863 -15.50 27.61 21.44
N THR A 864 -15.04 26.70 20.60
CA THR A 864 -13.66 26.23 20.56
C THR A 864 -13.18 26.16 19.12
N SER A 865 -11.88 26.35 18.91
CA SER A 865 -11.24 26.17 17.61
C SER A 865 -10.58 24.81 17.52
N LEU A 866 -10.85 24.07 16.44
CA LEU A 866 -10.29 22.74 16.19
C LEU A 866 -9.58 22.71 14.84
N GLU A 867 -8.59 21.84 14.73
CA GLU A 867 -7.77 21.63 13.53
C GLU A 867 -8.19 20.33 12.84
N ARG A 868 -8.25 20.35 11.50
CA ARG A 868 -8.51 19.15 10.69
C ARG A 868 -7.47 18.07 11.00
N GLY A 869 -7.93 16.82 11.13
CA GLY A 869 -7.09 15.69 11.51
C GLY A 869 -6.68 15.67 12.99
N GLY A 870 -6.98 16.72 13.76
CA GLY A 870 -6.75 16.76 15.21
C GLY A 870 -7.74 15.87 15.97
N THR A 871 -7.24 15.15 16.97
CA THR A 871 -8.08 14.36 17.90
C THR A 871 -8.21 15.08 19.23
N TYR A 872 -9.44 15.33 19.66
CA TYR A 872 -9.80 16.05 20.88
C TYR A 872 -10.67 15.18 21.79
N GLU A 873 -10.47 15.30 23.10
CA GLU A 873 -11.28 14.59 24.09
C GLU A 873 -12.49 15.46 24.46
N VAL A 874 -13.70 14.89 24.32
CA VAL A 874 -14.94 15.42 24.89
C VAL A 874 -15.21 14.70 26.21
N SER A 875 -15.63 15.46 27.22
CA SER A 875 -16.05 14.94 28.51
C SER A 875 -17.38 15.57 28.90
N VAL A 876 -18.38 14.74 29.17
CA VAL A 876 -19.74 15.12 29.55
C VAL A 876 -20.02 14.53 30.93
N THR A 877 -20.26 15.40 31.92
CA THR A 877 -20.74 15.01 33.24
C THR A 877 -22.24 15.23 33.30
N LEU A 878 -22.99 14.21 33.69
CA LEU A 878 -24.46 14.26 33.82
C LEU A 878 -24.90 13.73 35.20
N ASP A 879 -26.01 14.25 35.70
CA ASP A 879 -26.78 13.70 36.82
C ASP A 879 -27.94 12.89 36.25
N THR A 880 -28.05 11.60 36.56
CA THR A 880 -29.11 10.74 36.02
C THR A 880 -30.40 10.76 36.82
N GLY A 881 -30.46 11.57 37.88
CA GLY A 881 -31.59 11.57 38.82
C GLY A 881 -31.81 10.23 39.55
N GLY A 882 -30.85 9.31 39.48
CA GLY A 882 -30.95 7.97 40.06
C GLY A 882 -31.40 6.86 39.10
N PHE A 883 -31.45 7.15 37.80
CA PHE A 883 -31.77 6.21 36.73
C PHE A 883 -30.55 5.97 35.81
N GLN A 884 -30.78 5.57 34.56
CA GLN A 884 -29.73 5.27 33.59
C GLN A 884 -29.97 6.07 32.30
N ASP A 885 -28.97 6.82 31.85
CA ASP A 885 -29.12 7.70 30.69
C ASP A 885 -28.00 7.46 29.70
N LYS A 886 -28.37 7.49 28.43
CA LYS A 886 -27.44 7.39 27.32
C LYS A 886 -26.92 8.76 26.95
N CYS A 887 -25.60 8.91 26.89
CA CYS A 887 -24.97 10.15 26.45
C CYS A 887 -24.51 10.04 24.99
N MET A 888 -24.86 11.02 24.17
CA MET A 888 -24.51 11.12 22.77
C MET A 888 -24.01 12.53 22.43
N VAL A 889 -23.05 12.61 21.52
CA VAL A 889 -22.56 13.88 20.98
C VAL A 889 -22.67 13.84 19.45
N PHE A 890 -23.22 14.88 18.86
CA PHE A 890 -23.35 15.05 17.43
C PHE A 890 -22.56 16.28 16.98
N ILE A 891 -21.79 16.17 15.90
CA ILE A 891 -21.07 17.31 15.32
C ILE A 891 -21.29 17.31 13.82
N ASP A 892 -21.92 18.36 13.31
CA ASP A 892 -22.18 18.59 11.89
C ASP A 892 -20.87 18.93 11.16
N TRP A 893 -20.06 17.94 10.81
CA TRP A 893 -18.74 18.16 10.25
C TRP A 893 -18.79 18.72 8.84
N ASN A 894 -19.81 18.33 8.07
CA ASN A 894 -19.97 18.75 6.69
C ASN A 894 -20.68 20.13 6.58
N GLN A 895 -21.18 20.64 7.70
CA GLN A 895 -21.93 21.88 7.89
C GLN A 895 -23.24 21.93 7.09
N ASP A 896 -23.89 20.80 6.81
CA ASP A 896 -25.12 20.76 6.02
C ASP A 896 -26.40 21.08 6.82
N PHE A 897 -26.25 21.32 8.13
CA PHE A 897 -27.31 21.59 9.11
C PHE A 897 -28.19 20.37 9.44
N GLU A 898 -27.80 19.18 9.00
CA GLU A 898 -28.32 17.91 9.46
C GLU A 898 -27.28 17.25 10.38
N PHE A 899 -27.73 16.32 11.24
CA PHE A 899 -26.83 15.50 12.04
C PHE A 899 -26.91 14.06 11.53
N ASP A 900 -25.94 13.64 10.74
CA ASP A 900 -25.94 12.30 10.15
C ASP A 900 -25.65 11.22 11.23
N LYS A 901 -26.58 10.30 11.41
CA LYS A 901 -26.51 9.24 12.44
C LYS A 901 -25.36 8.25 12.25
N THR A 902 -24.77 8.20 11.07
CA THR A 902 -23.69 7.25 10.70
C THR A 902 -22.32 7.91 10.79
N THR A 903 -22.21 9.19 10.40
CA THR A 903 -20.94 9.88 10.22
C THR A 903 -20.66 10.98 11.24
N GLU A 904 -21.69 11.50 11.91
CA GLU A 904 -21.60 12.67 12.78
C GLU A 904 -22.03 12.41 14.23
N LYS A 905 -22.44 11.18 14.54
CA LYS A 905 -22.82 10.72 15.88
C LYS A 905 -21.66 10.06 16.62
N TYR A 906 -21.49 10.43 17.88
CA TYR A 906 -20.53 9.84 18.81
C TYR A 906 -21.27 9.34 20.06
N ASP A 907 -21.28 8.02 20.24
CA ASP A 907 -21.93 7.37 21.38
C ASP A 907 -20.96 7.28 22.57
N LEU A 908 -21.28 8.02 23.64
CA LEU A 908 -20.53 8.05 24.90
C LEU A 908 -21.00 6.95 25.86
N GLY A 909 -22.04 6.21 25.50
CA GLY A 909 -22.66 5.09 26.20
C GLY A 909 -23.58 5.49 27.37
N VAL A 910 -24.06 4.47 28.09
CA VAL A 910 -25.02 4.57 29.21
C VAL A 910 -24.37 4.80 30.56
N GLU A 911 -24.76 5.85 31.28
CA GLU A 911 -24.39 6.11 32.68
C GLU A 911 -25.39 5.51 33.66
N PHE A 912 -24.89 4.91 34.74
CA PHE A 912 -25.72 4.24 35.76
C PHE A 912 -25.55 4.84 37.15
N GLU A 913 -24.50 5.64 37.37
CA GLU A 913 -24.31 6.38 38.62
C GLU A 913 -25.11 7.67 38.62
N ASN A 914 -25.64 8.07 39.78
CA ASN A 914 -26.41 9.32 39.91
C ASN A 914 -25.68 10.54 39.35
N VAL A 915 -24.35 10.63 39.48
CA VAL A 915 -23.55 11.67 38.83
C VAL A 915 -22.32 11.02 38.25
N GLY A 916 -22.25 10.93 36.92
CA GLY A 916 -21.17 10.24 36.20
C GLY A 916 -20.55 11.12 35.13
N THR A 917 -19.36 10.75 34.67
CA THR A 917 -18.66 11.46 33.58
C THR A 917 -18.31 10.50 32.47
N ARG A 918 -18.76 10.82 31.26
CA ARG A 918 -18.48 10.09 30.02
C ARG A 918 -17.44 10.82 29.22
N ILE A 919 -16.48 10.08 28.69
CA ILE A 919 -15.41 10.64 27.87
C ILE A 919 -15.36 9.93 26.52
N PHE A 920 -15.07 10.69 25.46
CA PHE A 920 -14.88 10.16 24.12
C PHE A 920 -13.82 10.97 23.38
N ARG A 921 -13.12 10.34 22.43
CA ARG A 921 -12.13 11.03 21.59
C ARG A 921 -12.66 11.20 20.19
N ILE A 922 -12.84 12.45 19.79
CA ILE A 922 -13.40 12.85 18.52
C ILE A 922 -12.27 13.35 17.63
N THR A 923 -12.14 12.79 16.43
CA THR A 923 -11.17 13.24 15.42
C THR A 923 -11.87 14.09 14.38
N VAL A 924 -11.37 15.29 14.12
CA VAL A 924 -11.91 16.21 13.11
C VAL A 924 -11.62 15.63 11.71
N PRO A 925 -12.62 15.43 10.84
CA PRO A 925 -12.39 14.95 9.47
C PRO A 925 -11.46 15.88 8.68
N ASN A 926 -10.59 15.31 7.84
CA ASN A 926 -9.63 16.08 7.04
C ASN A 926 -10.30 16.96 5.97
N ASP A 927 -11.53 16.62 5.60
CA ASP A 927 -12.39 17.30 4.64
C ASP A 927 -13.42 18.24 5.30
N ALA A 928 -13.52 18.28 6.63
CA ALA A 928 -14.47 19.13 7.36
C ALA A 928 -14.31 20.61 6.96
N PRO A 929 -15.32 21.29 6.37
CA PRO A 929 -15.17 22.66 5.90
C PRO A 929 -14.69 23.62 6.99
N TYR A 930 -13.88 24.61 6.61
CA TYR A 930 -13.49 25.67 7.53
C TYR A 930 -14.70 26.51 7.95
N GLY A 931 -14.62 27.14 9.11
CA GLY A 931 -15.69 27.96 9.65
C GLY A 931 -16.40 27.30 10.83
N THR A 932 -17.56 27.86 11.20
CA THR A 932 -18.27 27.45 12.41
C THR A 932 -19.32 26.40 12.10
N THR A 933 -19.36 25.34 12.92
CA THR A 933 -20.38 24.31 12.94
C THR A 933 -20.98 24.10 14.33
N ARG A 934 -22.05 23.31 14.44
CA ARG A 934 -22.74 22.96 15.68
C ARG A 934 -22.24 21.65 16.24
N MET A 935 -22.00 21.65 17.56
CA MET A 935 -21.96 20.44 18.37
C MET A 935 -23.21 20.38 19.22
N ARG A 936 -23.87 19.23 19.26
CA ARG A 936 -25.02 18.95 20.12
C ARG A 936 -24.68 17.83 21.08
N VAL A 937 -24.90 18.02 22.36
CA VAL A 937 -24.75 16.99 23.40
C VAL A 937 -26.15 16.62 23.85
N VAL A 938 -26.48 15.33 23.84
CA VAL A 938 -27.80 14.80 24.23
C VAL A 938 -27.59 13.77 25.32
N ILE A 939 -28.37 13.86 26.38
CA ILE A 939 -28.62 12.75 27.30
C ILE A 939 -30.09 12.37 27.19
N GLU A 940 -30.37 11.07 27.23
CA GLU A 940 -31.74 10.56 27.19
C GLU A 940 -31.84 9.32 28.07
N TYR A 941 -32.92 9.21 28.85
CA TYR A 941 -33.20 8.03 29.66
C TYR A 941 -33.21 6.77 28.80
N GLU A 942 -32.45 5.77 29.22
CA GLU A 942 -32.39 4.49 28.53
C GLU A 942 -33.42 3.52 29.12
N ASP A 943 -34.54 3.34 28.43
CA ASP A 943 -35.55 2.38 28.86
C ASP A 943 -35.00 0.93 28.72
N PRO A 944 -35.10 0.08 29.76
CA PRO A 944 -34.62 -1.30 29.70
C PRO A 944 -35.27 -2.19 28.63
N ASP A 945 -36.49 -1.87 28.20
CA ASP A 945 -37.27 -2.65 27.23
C ASP A 945 -37.17 -2.04 25.81
N ASP A 946 -37.21 -0.71 25.69
CA ASP A 946 -37.30 0.00 24.40
C ASP A 946 -36.01 0.78 24.01
N GLY A 947 -35.06 0.97 24.93
CA GLY A 947 -33.81 1.71 24.73
C GLY A 947 -33.98 3.23 24.72
N ALA A 948 -32.89 3.95 24.45
CA ALA A 948 -32.91 5.40 24.20
C ALA A 948 -32.98 5.70 22.69
N GLY A 949 -33.35 6.93 22.34
CA GLY A 949 -33.24 7.47 20.99
C GLY A 949 -31.82 7.39 20.42
N ASP A 950 -31.74 7.44 19.08
CA ASP A 950 -30.49 7.22 18.34
C ASP A 950 -30.08 8.40 17.44
N GLY A 951 -30.69 9.56 17.67
CA GLY A 951 -30.48 10.77 16.87
C GLY A 951 -30.60 12.06 17.67
N ALA A 952 -30.39 13.16 16.98
CA ALA A 952 -30.16 14.48 17.57
C ALA A 952 -31.40 15.38 17.57
N CYS A 953 -32.56 14.84 17.19
CA CYS A 953 -33.78 15.58 16.88
C CYS A 953 -34.99 15.00 17.65
N ASP A 954 -36.04 15.80 17.86
CA ASP A 954 -37.30 15.38 18.54
C ASP A 954 -37.89 14.09 17.97
N GLU A 955 -37.79 13.88 16.65
CA GLU A 955 -38.31 12.68 15.99
C GLU A 955 -37.50 11.41 16.26
N ASP A 956 -36.29 11.57 16.81
CA ASP A 956 -35.36 10.50 17.10
C ASP A 956 -35.36 10.09 18.57
N HIS A 957 -35.89 10.93 19.46
CA HIS A 957 -36.05 10.63 20.88
C HIS A 957 -37.13 9.55 21.06
N GLN A 958 -36.85 8.54 21.89
CA GLN A 958 -37.79 7.45 22.22
C GLN A 958 -38.45 7.67 23.58
N THR A 959 -37.80 8.44 24.45
CA THR A 959 -38.28 8.76 25.78
C THR A 959 -38.49 10.26 25.94
N GLU A 960 -39.23 10.62 26.99
CA GLU A 960 -39.61 12.01 27.25
C GLU A 960 -38.68 12.68 28.28
N TRP A 961 -37.68 11.94 28.79
CA TRP A 961 -36.73 12.34 29.83
C TRP A 961 -35.30 12.42 29.25
N GLY A 962 -34.66 13.56 29.43
CA GLY A 962 -33.35 13.85 28.87
C GLY A 962 -33.05 15.34 28.86
N GLU A 963 -31.88 15.71 28.35
CA GLU A 963 -31.49 17.10 28.13
C GLU A 963 -30.58 17.22 26.90
N THR A 964 -30.69 18.35 26.21
CA THR A 964 -29.87 18.71 25.06
C THR A 964 -29.16 20.03 25.26
N GLU A 965 -27.87 20.06 24.93
CA GLU A 965 -27.05 21.27 24.94
C GLU A 965 -26.36 21.51 23.59
N ASP A 966 -26.47 22.73 23.06
CA ASP A 966 -25.86 23.14 21.80
C ASP A 966 -24.65 24.06 21.98
N TYR A 967 -23.56 23.79 21.26
CA TYR A 967 -22.29 24.52 21.29
C TYR A 967 -21.79 24.88 19.87
N ASN A 968 -20.88 25.84 19.75
CA ASN A 968 -20.22 26.17 18.47
C ASN A 968 -18.81 25.58 18.40
N ILE A 969 -18.45 24.97 17.27
CA ILE A 969 -17.09 24.55 16.96
C ILE A 969 -16.60 25.36 15.76
N SER A 970 -15.38 25.89 15.79
CA SER A 970 -14.78 26.59 14.65
C SER A 970 -13.61 25.79 14.09
N ILE A 971 -13.75 25.30 12.85
CA ILE A 971 -12.67 24.64 12.12
C ILE A 971 -11.77 25.73 11.54
N VAL A 972 -10.52 25.76 12.01
CA VAL A 972 -9.55 26.80 11.65
C VAL A 972 -8.50 26.25 10.70
N ASP A 973 -8.08 27.11 9.78
CA ASP A 973 -6.96 26.85 8.88
C ASP A 973 -5.65 27.22 9.59
N VAL A 974 -4.70 26.30 9.62
CA VAL A 974 -3.31 26.64 9.98
C VAL A 974 -2.63 27.13 8.70
N ALA A 975 -1.92 28.25 8.77
CA ALA A 975 -1.19 28.82 7.65
C ALA A 975 -0.09 27.85 7.14
N SER A 976 -0.52 26.89 6.34
CA SER A 976 0.28 26.02 5.50
C SER A 976 -0.07 26.40 4.07
N ILE A 977 0.95 26.64 3.26
CA ILE A 977 0.76 26.91 1.84
C ILE A 977 0.31 25.58 1.24
N ASP A 978 -0.88 25.52 0.65
CA ASP A 978 -1.26 24.41 -0.23
C ASP A 978 -0.14 24.24 -1.27
N ASP A 979 0.64 23.19 -1.08
CA ASP A 979 1.73 22.74 -1.94
C ASP A 979 1.16 21.59 -2.76
N SER A 980 0.56 21.92 -3.91
CA SER A 980 0.16 20.89 -4.87
C SER A 980 1.38 20.46 -5.66
N THR A 981 1.72 19.17 -5.56
CA THR A 981 2.86 18.63 -6.30
C THR A 981 2.45 18.35 -7.73
N PHE A 982 3.05 19.07 -8.68
CA PHE A 982 2.91 18.78 -10.12
C PHE A 982 3.24 17.30 -10.42
N ASP A 983 2.47 16.65 -11.29
CA ASP A 983 2.75 15.27 -11.74
C ASP A 983 4.11 15.18 -12.46
N GLY A 984 4.87 14.10 -12.23
CA GLY A 984 6.18 13.92 -12.86
C GLY A 984 7.23 14.97 -12.49
N PHE A 985 7.07 15.66 -11.35
CA PHE A 985 8.00 16.70 -10.90
C PHE A 985 9.39 16.16 -10.59
N ASN A 986 10.42 16.75 -11.20
CA ASN A 986 11.82 16.40 -10.99
C ASN A 986 12.71 17.65 -11.08
N LEU A 987 13.49 17.91 -10.04
CA LEU A 987 14.43 19.05 -9.96
C LEU A 987 15.82 18.53 -9.57
N TYR A 988 16.79 18.63 -10.48
CA TYR A 988 18.15 18.11 -10.25
C TYR A 988 19.24 18.80 -11.09
N PRO A 989 20.49 18.85 -10.62
CA PRO A 989 20.93 18.47 -9.27
C PRO A 989 20.45 19.47 -8.20
N ASN A 990 20.53 19.08 -6.92
CA ASN A 990 20.42 19.97 -5.76
C ASN A 990 21.31 19.36 -4.66
N PRO A 991 22.45 19.96 -4.27
CA PRO A 991 22.89 21.35 -4.51
C PRO A 991 23.22 21.73 -5.97
N ILE A 992 23.20 23.03 -6.29
CA ILE A 992 23.40 23.60 -7.63
C ILE A 992 24.59 24.56 -7.68
N ASN A 993 25.35 24.50 -8.78
CA ASN A 993 26.37 25.50 -9.13
C ASN A 993 25.79 26.55 -10.12
N GLY A 994 24.63 27.12 -9.76
CA GLY A 994 23.92 28.12 -10.56
C GLY A 994 22.93 27.57 -11.61
N GLU A 995 22.97 26.28 -11.92
CA GLU A 995 22.16 25.63 -12.97
C GLU A 995 21.51 24.33 -12.49
N PHE A 996 20.25 24.08 -12.88
CA PHE A 996 19.52 22.82 -12.64
C PHE A 996 18.54 22.50 -13.76
N ASN A 997 18.11 21.24 -13.85
CA ASN A 997 17.02 20.78 -14.70
C ASN A 997 15.73 20.75 -13.90
N LEU A 998 14.63 21.20 -14.51
CA LEU A 998 13.29 21.19 -13.95
C LEU A 998 12.34 20.55 -14.94
N ASN A 999 11.70 19.46 -14.52
CA ASN A 999 10.71 18.72 -15.29
C ASN A 999 9.41 18.57 -14.49
N PHE A 1000 8.25 18.71 -15.12
CA PHE A 1000 6.94 18.38 -14.54
C PHE A 1000 5.85 18.42 -15.62
N VAL A 1001 4.73 17.73 -15.38
CA VAL A 1001 3.50 17.83 -16.16
C VAL A 1001 2.82 19.15 -15.79
N THR A 1002 2.48 19.96 -16.78
CA THR A 1002 1.81 21.25 -16.58
C THR A 1002 0.31 21.03 -16.35
N SER A 1003 -0.27 21.69 -15.36
CA SER A 1003 -1.71 21.63 -15.04
C SER A 1003 -2.58 22.16 -16.19
N ASP A 1004 -2.07 23.15 -16.91
CA ASP A 1004 -2.72 23.77 -18.07
C ASP A 1004 -1.69 24.41 -19.03
N GLN A 1005 -2.17 25.14 -20.04
CA GLN A 1005 -1.31 25.90 -20.97
C GLN A 1005 -0.92 27.30 -20.45
N SER A 1006 -1.22 27.62 -19.18
CA SER A 1006 -0.82 28.87 -18.56
C SER A 1006 0.70 28.95 -18.44
N LYS A 1007 1.22 30.15 -18.20
CA LYS A 1007 2.67 30.34 -18.05
C LYS A 1007 3.21 29.59 -16.83
N VAL A 1008 4.41 29.03 -16.94
CA VAL A 1008 5.18 28.59 -15.77
C VAL A 1008 5.95 29.79 -15.23
N SER A 1009 5.66 30.19 -14.00
CA SER A 1009 6.45 31.17 -13.25
C SER A 1009 7.37 30.46 -12.25
N LEU A 1010 8.65 30.82 -12.27
CA LEU A 1010 9.68 30.37 -11.34
C LEU A 1010 10.18 31.57 -10.53
N GLN A 1011 9.89 31.61 -9.24
CA GLN A 1011 10.27 32.69 -8.33
C GLN A 1011 11.25 32.18 -7.27
N LEU A 1012 12.46 32.74 -7.24
CA LEU A 1012 13.49 32.38 -6.28
C LEU A 1012 13.50 33.37 -5.11
N TYR A 1013 13.38 32.89 -3.88
CA TYR A 1013 13.37 33.67 -2.65
C TYR A 1013 14.58 33.33 -1.76
N ASP A 1014 15.10 34.32 -1.03
CA ASP A 1014 16.02 34.04 0.10
C ASP A 1014 15.26 33.46 1.31
N VAL A 1015 15.99 32.92 2.30
CA VAL A 1015 15.40 32.38 3.54
C VAL A 1015 14.62 33.40 4.38
N ARG A 1016 14.65 34.69 4.02
CA ARG A 1016 13.90 35.77 4.67
C ARG A 1016 12.64 36.15 3.88
N GLY A 1017 12.29 35.40 2.83
CA GLY A 1017 11.10 35.60 2.00
C GLY A 1017 11.24 36.74 0.99
N ARG A 1018 12.45 37.26 0.74
CA ARG A 1018 12.66 38.30 -0.27
C ARG A 1018 12.89 37.66 -1.63
N LEU A 1019 12.09 38.07 -2.62
CA LEU A 1019 12.23 37.66 -4.02
C LEU A 1019 13.59 38.12 -4.57
N ILE A 1020 14.36 37.18 -5.10
CA ILE A 1020 15.70 37.37 -5.67
C ILE A 1020 15.62 37.50 -7.18
N GLU A 1021 14.92 36.56 -7.84
CA GLU A 1021 14.77 36.54 -9.30
C GLU A 1021 13.47 35.80 -9.68
N GLU A 1022 12.84 36.20 -10.79
CA GLU A 1022 11.66 35.55 -11.36
C GLU A 1022 11.88 35.26 -12.86
N LYS A 1023 11.42 34.10 -13.32
CA LYS A 1023 11.46 33.68 -14.72
C LYS A 1023 10.11 33.13 -15.17
N GLU A 1024 9.68 33.53 -16.36
CA GLU A 1024 8.42 33.07 -16.93
C GLU A 1024 8.64 32.35 -18.26
N TYR A 1025 7.88 31.28 -18.50
CA TYR A 1025 7.88 30.52 -19.75
C TYR A 1025 6.45 30.44 -20.31
N LEU A 1026 6.25 30.92 -21.54
CA LEU A 1026 4.96 30.96 -22.25
C LEU A 1026 4.82 29.78 -23.23
N ASN A 1027 3.59 29.33 -23.47
CA ASN A 1027 3.21 28.31 -24.48
C ASN A 1027 3.98 26.98 -24.34
N ILE A 1028 3.66 26.24 -23.29
CA ILE A 1028 4.25 24.94 -22.96
C ILE A 1028 3.18 23.86 -23.17
N GLY A 1029 3.56 22.78 -23.85
CA GLY A 1029 2.71 21.59 -23.95
C GLY A 1029 2.52 20.94 -22.58
N SER A 1030 1.83 19.81 -22.53
CA SER A 1030 1.51 19.07 -21.29
C SER A 1030 2.72 18.64 -20.43
N PHE A 1031 3.94 18.90 -20.87
CA PHE A 1031 5.17 18.58 -20.15
C PHE A 1031 6.17 19.73 -20.23
N PHE A 1032 6.52 20.29 -19.08
CA PHE A 1032 7.59 21.26 -18.90
C PHE A 1032 8.90 20.51 -18.68
N SER A 1033 9.91 20.76 -19.52
CA SER A 1033 11.28 20.28 -19.31
C SER A 1033 12.28 21.34 -19.77
N LYS A 1034 12.95 21.97 -18.80
CA LYS A 1034 13.92 23.04 -19.08
C LYS A 1034 15.12 22.98 -18.14
N LYS A 1035 16.25 23.40 -18.68
CA LYS A 1035 17.45 23.72 -17.91
C LYS A 1035 17.38 25.19 -17.49
N ILE A 1036 17.39 25.43 -16.19
CA ILE A 1036 17.22 26.74 -15.56
C ILE A 1036 18.56 27.21 -15.00
N LEU A 1037 18.93 28.45 -15.30
CA LEU A 1037 20.16 29.09 -14.83
C LEU A 1037 19.83 30.38 -14.09
N PHE A 1038 20.07 30.49 -12.79
CA PHE A 1038 19.99 31.77 -12.06
C PHE A 1038 21.39 32.37 -11.94
N GLN A 1039 21.60 33.58 -12.47
CA GLN A 1039 22.93 34.22 -12.44
C GLN A 1039 23.06 35.16 -11.23
N LYS A 1040 24.17 35.05 -10.49
CA LYS A 1040 24.57 35.95 -9.37
C LYS A 1040 23.89 35.71 -8.01
N THR A 1041 23.80 34.48 -7.56
CA THR A 1041 23.41 34.15 -6.17
C THR A 1041 24.65 33.84 -5.33
N THR A 1042 24.62 34.21 -4.05
CA THR A 1042 25.65 33.84 -3.06
C THR A 1042 25.39 32.41 -2.57
N THR A 1043 26.43 31.68 -2.18
CA THR A 1043 26.32 30.36 -1.56
C THR A 1043 25.32 30.37 -0.39
N GLY A 1044 24.34 29.47 -0.39
CA GLY A 1044 23.29 29.44 0.63
C GLY A 1044 22.00 28.70 0.22
N LEU A 1045 21.06 28.60 1.17
CA LEU A 1045 19.72 28.02 0.98
C LEU A 1045 18.76 29.06 0.40
N TYR A 1046 17.95 28.65 -0.58
CA TYR A 1046 16.90 29.46 -1.22
C TYR A 1046 15.61 28.64 -1.35
N LEU A 1047 14.49 29.34 -1.55
CA LEU A 1047 13.19 28.72 -1.85
C LEU A 1047 12.81 29.04 -3.30
N LEU A 1048 12.58 28.03 -4.13
CA LEU A 1048 12.05 28.18 -5.48
C LEU A 1048 10.56 27.88 -5.45
N LYS A 1049 9.73 28.91 -5.69
CA LYS A 1049 8.31 28.76 -5.94
C LYS A 1049 8.08 28.58 -7.44
N ILE A 1050 7.35 27.53 -7.81
CA ILE A 1050 6.92 27.22 -9.17
C ILE A 1050 5.40 27.36 -9.21
N THR A 1051 4.86 28.01 -10.25
CA THR A 1051 3.42 28.18 -10.43
C THR A 1051 3.04 27.98 -11.88
N ASN A 1052 1.97 27.21 -12.13
CA ASN A 1052 1.38 26.98 -13.45
C ASN A 1052 -0.11 26.71 -13.27
N GLY A 1053 -0.95 27.56 -13.87
CA GLY A 1053 -2.39 27.57 -13.60
C GLY A 1053 -2.69 27.86 -12.13
N ASP A 1054 -3.57 27.05 -11.54
CA ASP A 1054 -3.93 27.09 -10.12
C ASP A 1054 -2.98 26.25 -9.24
N GLU A 1055 -2.06 25.49 -9.85
CA GLU A 1055 -1.07 24.69 -9.13
C GLU A 1055 0.16 25.50 -8.77
N GLN A 1056 0.62 25.33 -7.53
CA GLN A 1056 1.86 25.92 -7.04
C GLN A 1056 2.63 24.92 -6.20
N THR A 1057 3.95 24.90 -6.37
CA THR A 1057 4.84 24.14 -5.50
C THR A 1057 6.03 24.95 -5.05
N THR A 1058 6.56 24.68 -3.85
CA THR A 1058 7.78 25.32 -3.36
C THR A 1058 8.87 24.27 -3.07
N ARG A 1059 10.09 24.49 -3.58
CA ARG A 1059 11.24 23.60 -3.37
C ARG A 1059 12.43 24.33 -2.77
N LYS A 1060 13.10 23.67 -1.83
CA LYS A 1060 14.37 24.16 -1.27
C LYS A 1060 15.50 23.90 -2.26
N ILE A 1061 16.29 24.93 -2.58
CA ILE A 1061 17.47 24.82 -3.46
C ILE A 1061 18.70 25.34 -2.72
N ILE A 1062 19.80 24.60 -2.79
CA ILE A 1062 21.08 24.96 -2.18
C ILE A 1062 22.03 25.42 -3.29
N PHE A 1063 22.51 26.66 -3.25
CA PHE A 1063 23.58 27.15 -4.13
C PHE A 1063 24.93 26.93 -3.45
N GLU A 1064 25.88 26.31 -4.15
CA GLU A 1064 27.29 26.14 -3.74
C GLU A 1064 28.20 27.30 -4.20
#